data_AF-A0A843C5T4-F1
#
_entry.id   AF-A0A843C5T4-F1
#
_cell.length_a   1.000
_cell.length_b   1.000
_cell.length_c   1.000
_cell.angle_alpha   90.00
_cell.angle_beta   90.00
_cell.angle_gamma   90.00
#
_symmetry.space_group_name_H-M   'P 1'
#
loop_
_entity.id
_entity.type
_entity.pdbx_description
1 polymer ?
#
loop_
_entity_poly.entity_id
_entity_poly.type
_entity_poly.pdbx_seq_one_letter_code
_entity_poly.pdbx_strand_id
1 'polypeptide(L)'
;MKKLKPILIICFIILSFAKNQTLVTEAKEIDNINDQILLPEAMGATLLWSKSLACILYASPLAVDLDKDGYLEVLVSNGAVLNCYNYTGDIEWSYPLFWLTSTPVVADLDNDGTLEIICTRIDGTTCISHNGSLEWSNSAVGSLSTPTIADIDSDGTLEILFGSMDNKFYCVSHLGSTEWNFTTGDYIVSSPAVGDIDNDGSLEILFGSGDGNFYCLSDTGTEEWNYTVLGNVNSSPVLVDLDLDGTLEVLLARNILYCFNHTGGIEWEIAIGNTYDISPTIADFDHDNYPEVLVCTGNSVDCYNYTGGLEWIHNLPDLITAAPAIADLNNDGLFEIIISTIDEIYCVNATSGSSSDYEWKNSIGPDITATSTIVDLDADGIYEILICLDISINCLGLTGVSSSGEAPWYSFQGSIFHTGQMDSDSDFIDDLTESFYNTNPHNNDSDSDQLEDWSEINLYQTNPIDDDTDDDSLLDGFEILTSLTNPNQSDTDFDGLSDSEEITLGIDGYFTDPNDPDSDDDNLLDGLEYTNNTDPNDADSDNDGLDDNEEVTLGADGFVTNPNLADTDSDGLDDQEEVTLGDDGFLTDPLDADSDDDGLNDGLEYTHGADPHDSDTDDDGLTDDEEVTLGTDPIDKDSDGDGFTDFLEVSEGTDPNDQNDFPNVTVTETITIEAGVNLIGLLILSGSSLISIMLVVRRRRKGKT
;
A
#
# COMPACT_ATOMS: atom_id res chain seq x y z
N MET A 1 -12.52 -44.89 -36.82
CA MET A 1 -11.69 -45.50 -37.90
C MET A 1 -11.70 -44.62 -39.16
N LYS A 2 -10.84 -43.59 -39.20
CA LYS A 2 -10.01 -43.21 -40.35
C LYS A 2 -9.19 -41.97 -39.97
N LYS A 3 -7.87 -42.13 -40.08
CA LYS A 3 -6.79 -41.14 -39.99
C LYS A 3 -6.45 -40.59 -38.59
N LEU A 4 -5.95 -41.45 -37.71
CA LEU A 4 -4.87 -41.05 -36.80
C LEU A 4 -3.54 -41.34 -37.51
N LYS A 5 -2.68 -40.31 -37.57
CA LYS A 5 -1.30 -40.31 -38.08
C LYS A 5 -0.34 -40.80 -36.96
N PRO A 6 0.94 -41.11 -37.27
CA PRO A 6 1.64 -42.30 -36.77
C PRO A 6 2.31 -42.21 -35.38
N ILE A 7 2.07 -41.16 -34.59
CA ILE A 7 2.68 -41.01 -33.25
C ILE A 7 2.09 -42.04 -32.25
N LEU A 8 0.85 -42.49 -32.51
CA LEU A 8 0.12 -43.46 -31.70
C LEU A 8 0.73 -44.88 -31.64
N ILE A 9 1.83 -45.18 -32.34
CA ILE A 9 2.38 -46.55 -32.41
C ILE A 9 3.43 -46.80 -31.32
N ILE A 10 4.07 -45.77 -30.74
CA ILE A 10 5.12 -45.99 -29.73
C ILE A 10 4.51 -46.11 -28.32
N CYS A 11 3.56 -45.25 -27.94
CA CYS A 11 2.91 -45.35 -26.61
C CYS A 11 1.95 -46.55 -26.45
N PHE A 12 1.32 -47.05 -27.53
CA PHE A 12 0.35 -48.14 -27.43
C PHE A 12 0.96 -49.56 -27.42
N ILE A 13 2.19 -49.75 -27.91
CA ILE A 13 2.77 -51.09 -28.06
C ILE A 13 3.30 -51.66 -26.73
N ILE A 14 3.64 -50.82 -25.75
CA ILE A 14 4.18 -51.28 -24.47
C ILE A 14 3.07 -51.77 -23.51
N LEU A 15 1.83 -51.27 -23.63
CA LEU A 15 0.73 -51.56 -22.70
C LEU A 15 -0.12 -52.82 -23.03
N SER A 16 0.03 -53.44 -24.20
CA SER A 16 -0.79 -54.62 -24.57
C SER A 16 -0.25 -55.97 -24.06
N PHE A 17 0.89 -56.02 -23.35
CA PHE A 17 1.43 -57.27 -22.81
C PHE A 17 1.13 -57.53 -21.33
N ALA A 18 0.53 -56.58 -20.59
CA ALA A 18 0.26 -56.74 -19.15
C ALA A 18 -1.15 -57.30 -18.82
N LYS A 19 -2.03 -57.55 -19.80
CA LYS A 19 -3.35 -58.18 -19.57
C LYS A 19 -3.28 -59.70 -19.67
N ASN A 20 -2.63 -60.35 -18.70
CA ASN A 20 -2.98 -61.69 -18.17
C ASN A 20 -1.81 -62.25 -17.37
N GLN A 21 -1.71 -61.90 -16.09
CA GLN A 21 -1.35 -62.82 -15.02
C GLN A 21 -1.50 -62.11 -13.67
N THR A 22 -2.53 -62.50 -12.91
CA THR A 22 -2.53 -62.35 -11.45
C THR A 22 -1.33 -63.10 -10.88
N LEU A 23 -0.32 -62.37 -10.47
CA LEU A 23 0.73 -62.85 -9.57
C LEU A 23 0.76 -61.89 -8.38
N VAL A 24 0.08 -62.34 -7.32
CA VAL A 24 0.43 -61.92 -5.96
C VAL A 24 1.82 -62.50 -5.71
N THR A 25 2.84 -61.66 -5.70
CA THR A 25 4.16 -62.02 -5.19
C THR A 25 4.55 -60.98 -4.16
N GLU A 26 4.74 -61.46 -2.93
CA GLU A 26 5.33 -60.76 -1.80
C GLU A 26 6.53 -59.92 -2.25
N ALA A 27 6.52 -58.63 -1.94
CA ALA A 27 7.69 -57.79 -2.03
C ALA A 27 8.76 -58.37 -1.10
N LYS A 28 9.74 -59.05 -1.69
CA LYS A 28 11.04 -59.24 -1.05
C LYS A 28 11.84 -57.99 -1.34
N GLU A 29 12.22 -57.27 -0.28
CA GLU A 29 13.34 -56.34 -0.29
C GLU A 29 14.51 -56.99 -1.04
N ILE A 30 14.93 -56.38 -2.14
CA ILE A 30 16.19 -56.68 -2.79
C ILE A 30 17.19 -55.66 -2.25
N ASP A 31 17.63 -55.90 -1.01
CA ASP A 31 18.85 -55.29 -0.48
C ASP A 31 20.05 -55.93 -1.17
N ASN A 32 20.56 -55.27 -2.22
CA ASN A 32 21.97 -55.20 -2.65
C ASN A 32 22.05 -55.03 -4.17
N ILE A 33 22.27 -53.79 -4.60
CA ILE A 33 23.22 -53.52 -5.67
C ILE A 33 24.21 -52.49 -5.12
N ASN A 34 25.24 -53.01 -4.43
CA ASN A 34 26.46 -52.30 -4.08
C ASN A 34 27.37 -52.21 -5.32
N ASP A 35 26.90 -51.62 -6.42
CA ASP A 35 27.82 -51.11 -7.43
C ASP A 35 28.22 -49.70 -7.00
N GLN A 36 29.28 -49.65 -6.20
CA GLN A 36 29.96 -48.41 -5.84
C GLN A 36 30.41 -47.70 -7.11
N ILE A 37 29.66 -46.66 -7.51
CA ILE A 37 30.16 -45.62 -8.40
C ILE A 37 31.20 -44.86 -7.58
N LEU A 38 32.49 -45.14 -7.85
CA LEU A 38 33.60 -44.40 -7.29
C LEU A 38 33.70 -43.06 -8.03
N LEU A 39 33.26 -41.99 -7.39
CA LEU A 39 33.38 -40.61 -7.89
C LEU A 39 34.77 -40.03 -7.56
N PRO A 40 35.46 -39.36 -8.50
CA PRO A 40 36.81 -38.83 -8.30
C PRO A 40 36.85 -37.54 -7.45
N GLU A 41 37.93 -37.37 -6.69
CA GLU A 41 38.22 -36.23 -5.80
C GLU A 41 38.54 -34.93 -6.59
N ALA A 42 37.51 -34.16 -6.93
CA ALA A 42 37.50 -32.71 -7.17
C ALA A 42 36.02 -32.27 -7.17
N MET A 43 35.65 -31.16 -6.49
CA MET A 43 34.27 -30.65 -6.27
C MET A 43 33.18 -31.59 -6.80
N GLY A 44 32.91 -32.64 -6.02
CA GLY A 44 32.14 -33.78 -6.49
C GLY A 44 30.76 -33.76 -5.84
N ALA A 45 29.72 -33.71 -6.66
CA ALA A 45 28.37 -34.06 -6.22
C ALA A 45 28.36 -35.52 -5.75
N THR A 46 27.95 -35.76 -4.50
CA THR A 46 27.90 -37.09 -3.90
C THR A 46 26.45 -37.56 -3.77
N LEU A 47 26.18 -38.83 -4.07
CA LEU A 47 24.83 -39.36 -3.91
C LEU A 47 24.47 -39.47 -2.42
N LEU A 48 23.50 -38.69 -1.94
CA LEU A 48 22.98 -38.77 -0.58
C LEU A 48 21.99 -39.92 -0.45
N TRP A 49 20.97 -39.91 -1.30
CA TRP A 49 19.97 -40.97 -1.38
C TRP A 49 19.44 -41.16 -2.80
N SER A 50 18.90 -42.36 -3.06
CA SER A 50 18.30 -42.73 -4.34
C SER A 50 17.07 -43.60 -4.09
N LYS A 51 15.95 -43.26 -4.74
CA LYS A 51 14.69 -44.01 -4.62
C LYS A 51 14.24 -44.53 -5.98
N SER A 52 14.07 -45.84 -6.07
CA SER A 52 13.51 -46.49 -7.24
C SER A 52 11.99 -46.37 -7.26
N LEU A 53 11.45 -46.04 -8.43
CA LEU A 53 10.04 -45.86 -8.68
C LEU A 53 9.50 -46.96 -9.59
N ALA A 54 8.20 -47.23 -9.48
CA ALA A 54 7.56 -48.34 -10.19
C ALA A 54 7.18 -47.99 -11.64
N CYS A 55 7.24 -46.72 -12.03
CA CYS A 55 6.76 -46.17 -13.30
C CYS A 55 7.66 -45.02 -13.76
N ILE A 56 7.54 -44.67 -15.05
CA ILE A 56 8.34 -43.62 -15.65
C ILE A 56 7.99 -42.25 -15.09
N LEU A 57 9.01 -41.44 -14.79
CA LEU A 57 8.90 -40.03 -14.40
C LEU A 57 8.76 -39.16 -15.66
N TYR A 58 7.77 -38.27 -15.67
CA TYR A 58 7.58 -37.26 -16.73
C TYR A 58 7.54 -35.84 -16.18
N ALA A 59 7.77 -35.69 -14.88
CA ALA A 59 7.54 -34.48 -14.11
C ALA A 59 8.77 -34.17 -13.27
N SER A 60 9.04 -32.89 -13.07
CA SER A 60 10.13 -32.47 -12.20
C SER A 60 9.78 -32.72 -10.74
N PRO A 61 10.77 -32.93 -9.87
CA PRO A 61 10.53 -32.95 -8.44
C PRO A 61 10.24 -31.53 -7.94
N LEU A 62 9.32 -31.40 -6.99
CA LEU A 62 9.05 -30.14 -6.29
C LEU A 62 9.52 -30.30 -4.84
N ALA A 63 10.26 -29.32 -4.33
CA ALA A 63 10.69 -29.26 -2.93
C ALA A 63 10.00 -28.08 -2.25
N VAL A 64 9.36 -28.30 -1.11
CA VAL A 64 8.61 -27.29 -0.35
C VAL A 64 8.42 -27.78 1.08
N ASP A 65 8.46 -26.88 2.06
CA ASP A 65 8.13 -27.18 3.45
C ASP A 65 6.61 -27.33 3.59
N LEU A 66 6.11 -28.56 3.54
CA LEU A 66 4.67 -28.83 3.54
C LEU A 66 4.08 -28.74 4.95
N ASP A 67 4.86 -29.04 5.98
CA ASP A 67 4.37 -29.10 7.36
C ASP A 67 4.90 -27.97 8.27
N LYS A 68 5.67 -27.04 7.70
CA LYS A 68 6.22 -25.84 8.32
C LYS A 68 7.19 -26.17 9.45
N ASP A 69 8.03 -27.19 9.27
CA ASP A 69 9.02 -27.64 10.25
C ASP A 69 10.43 -27.11 10.03
N GLY A 70 10.65 -26.37 8.92
CA GLY A 70 11.91 -25.79 8.51
C GLY A 70 12.78 -26.72 7.65
N TYR A 71 12.30 -27.91 7.30
CA TYR A 71 12.93 -28.79 6.32
C TYR A 71 12.01 -28.98 5.12
N LEU A 72 12.59 -29.27 3.95
CA LEU A 72 11.80 -29.38 2.74
C LEU A 72 11.38 -30.83 2.45
N GLU A 73 10.11 -31.01 2.10
CA GLU A 73 9.60 -32.24 1.52
C GLU A 73 9.77 -32.25 0.01
N VAL A 74 10.16 -33.42 -0.53
CA VAL A 74 10.25 -33.67 -1.97
C VAL A 74 9.00 -34.39 -2.47
N LEU A 75 8.19 -33.67 -3.24
CA LEU A 75 7.07 -34.21 -3.99
C LEU A 75 7.52 -34.75 -5.34
N VAL A 76 7.26 -36.04 -5.56
CA VAL A 76 7.62 -36.73 -6.80
C VAL A 76 6.44 -37.50 -7.36
N SER A 77 6.01 -37.04 -8.51
CA SER A 77 4.99 -37.64 -9.35
C SER A 77 5.55 -38.69 -10.30
N ASN A 78 5.08 -39.93 -10.18
CA ASN A 78 5.22 -40.94 -11.24
C ASN A 78 3.86 -41.28 -11.84
N GLY A 79 3.84 -42.00 -12.97
CA GLY A 79 2.59 -42.35 -13.67
C GLY A 79 1.54 -43.15 -12.90
N ALA A 80 1.76 -43.48 -11.63
CA ALA A 80 0.82 -44.20 -10.76
C ALA A 80 0.64 -43.61 -9.34
N VAL A 81 1.59 -42.84 -8.82
CA VAL A 81 1.65 -42.42 -7.41
C VAL A 81 2.32 -41.05 -7.32
N LEU A 82 1.77 -40.17 -6.48
CA LEU A 82 2.49 -39.03 -5.90
C LEU A 82 3.13 -39.49 -4.60
N ASN A 83 4.45 -39.40 -4.50
CA ASN A 83 5.17 -39.66 -3.25
C ASN A 83 5.62 -38.35 -2.65
N CYS A 84 5.52 -38.26 -1.33
CA CYS A 84 6.18 -37.24 -0.53
C CYS A 84 7.34 -37.91 0.22
N TYR A 85 8.54 -37.35 0.08
CA TYR A 85 9.74 -37.76 0.80
C TYR A 85 10.20 -36.62 1.70
N ASN A 86 10.66 -36.90 2.91
CA ASN A 86 11.37 -35.88 3.67
C ASN A 86 12.79 -35.64 3.13
N TYR A 87 13.50 -34.66 3.69
CA TYR A 87 14.85 -34.29 3.29
C TYR A 87 15.87 -35.46 3.29
N THR A 88 15.71 -36.43 4.20
CA THR A 88 16.56 -37.64 4.25
C THR A 88 16.21 -38.70 3.20
N GLY A 89 15.14 -38.46 2.44
CA GLY A 89 14.58 -39.32 1.42
C GLY A 89 13.60 -40.36 1.95
N ASP A 90 13.25 -40.40 3.23
CA ASP A 90 12.26 -41.37 3.72
C ASP A 90 10.84 -40.97 3.31
N ILE A 91 9.97 -41.95 3.03
CA ILE A 91 8.59 -41.68 2.59
C ILE A 91 7.77 -41.18 3.79
N GLU A 92 7.29 -39.96 3.67
CA GLU A 92 6.28 -39.32 4.52
C GLU A 92 4.91 -39.98 4.28
N TRP A 93 4.44 -39.88 3.04
CA TRP A 93 3.19 -40.47 2.58
C TRP A 93 3.21 -40.71 1.07
N SER A 94 2.21 -41.44 0.58
CA SER A 94 2.04 -41.64 -0.86
C SER A 94 0.57 -41.73 -1.23
N TYR A 95 0.19 -41.05 -2.31
CA TYR A 95 -1.19 -41.02 -2.79
C TYR A 95 -1.30 -41.63 -4.19
N PRO A 96 -2.20 -42.60 -4.43
CA PRO A 96 -2.33 -43.26 -5.71
C PRO A 96 -3.00 -42.35 -6.76
N LEU A 97 -2.23 -41.89 -7.74
CA LEU A 97 -2.67 -41.10 -8.90
C LEU A 97 -2.22 -41.78 -10.19
N PHE A 98 -3.12 -42.52 -10.82
CA PHE A 98 -2.83 -43.12 -12.12
C PHE A 98 -2.84 -42.05 -13.22
N TRP A 99 -2.01 -42.22 -14.24
CA TRP A 99 -1.99 -41.37 -15.44
C TRP A 99 -1.58 -39.92 -15.16
N LEU A 100 -0.78 -39.72 -14.11
CA LEU A 100 -0.21 -38.45 -13.77
C LEU A 100 1.07 -38.21 -14.58
N THR A 101 1.21 -37.01 -15.11
CA THR A 101 2.18 -36.72 -16.19
C THR A 101 2.83 -35.34 -16.07
N SER A 102 2.39 -34.51 -15.12
CA SER A 102 2.81 -33.13 -14.90
C SER A 102 3.42 -32.97 -13.51
N THR A 103 4.22 -31.93 -13.33
CA THR A 103 4.71 -31.51 -12.01
C THR A 103 3.51 -31.06 -11.16
N PRO A 104 3.38 -31.51 -9.91
CA PRO A 104 2.40 -30.94 -9.00
C PRO A 104 2.77 -29.48 -8.70
N VAL A 105 1.77 -28.69 -8.34
CA VAL A 105 1.99 -27.33 -7.80
C VAL A 105 1.42 -27.27 -6.40
N VAL A 106 1.97 -26.38 -5.58
CA VAL A 106 1.61 -26.23 -4.16
C VAL A 106 1.32 -24.78 -3.88
N ALA A 107 0.21 -24.53 -3.18
CA ALA A 107 -0.19 -23.22 -2.67
C ALA A 107 -1.20 -23.41 -1.55
N ASP A 108 -1.36 -22.41 -0.69
CA ASP A 108 -2.53 -22.29 0.19
C ASP A 108 -3.69 -21.77 -0.67
N LEU A 109 -4.58 -22.66 -1.10
CA LEU A 109 -5.60 -22.33 -2.11
C LEU A 109 -6.80 -21.58 -1.52
N ASP A 110 -7.08 -21.78 -0.24
CA ASP A 110 -8.24 -21.22 0.45
C ASP A 110 -7.89 -20.31 1.64
N ASN A 111 -6.61 -19.95 1.76
CA ASN A 111 -6.03 -19.08 2.78
C ASN A 111 -6.27 -19.59 4.20
N ASP A 112 -6.19 -20.91 4.42
CA ASP A 112 -6.35 -21.52 5.73
C ASP A 112 -5.04 -21.69 6.52
N GLY A 113 -3.92 -21.34 5.90
CA GLY A 113 -2.56 -21.43 6.42
C GLY A 113 -1.92 -22.80 6.20
N THR A 114 -2.60 -23.75 5.55
CA THR A 114 -2.06 -25.05 5.15
C THR A 114 -1.87 -25.12 3.64
N LEU A 115 -0.92 -25.94 3.19
CA LEU A 115 -0.59 -26.03 1.78
C LEU A 115 -1.35 -27.17 1.10
N GLU A 116 -1.96 -26.86 -0.04
CA GLU A 116 -2.62 -27.81 -0.92
C GLU A 116 -1.74 -28.15 -2.11
N ILE A 117 -1.86 -29.38 -2.57
CA ILE A 117 -1.10 -29.95 -3.66
C ILE A 117 -2.05 -30.24 -4.82
N ILE A 118 -1.90 -29.49 -5.91
CA ILE A 118 -2.68 -29.69 -7.13
C ILE A 118 -1.94 -30.60 -8.10
N CYS A 119 -2.63 -31.67 -8.48
CA CYS A 119 -2.17 -32.66 -9.43
C CYS A 119 -3.12 -32.74 -10.63
N THR A 120 -2.62 -32.38 -11.81
CA THR A 120 -3.33 -32.63 -13.06
C THR A 120 -3.03 -34.03 -13.60
N ARG A 121 -4.07 -34.72 -14.12
CA ARG A 121 -3.95 -36.05 -14.74
C ARG A 121 -4.72 -36.07 -16.04
N ILE A 122 -4.42 -37.05 -16.90
CA ILE A 122 -5.14 -37.25 -18.17
C ILE A 122 -6.66 -37.35 -17.98
N ASP A 123 -7.13 -37.90 -16.85
CA ASP A 123 -8.54 -38.15 -16.56
C ASP A 123 -9.13 -37.26 -15.46
N GLY A 124 -8.41 -36.25 -14.99
CA GLY A 124 -8.94 -35.30 -14.01
C GLY A 124 -7.89 -34.53 -13.23
N THR A 125 -8.31 -33.47 -12.54
CA THR A 125 -7.49 -32.72 -11.56
C THR A 125 -7.84 -33.15 -10.13
N THR A 126 -6.87 -33.16 -9.23
CA THR A 126 -7.04 -33.55 -7.83
C THR A 126 -6.29 -32.59 -6.91
N CYS A 127 -6.95 -32.18 -5.83
CA CYS A 127 -6.33 -31.48 -4.71
C CYS A 127 -6.08 -32.45 -3.55
N ILE A 128 -4.88 -32.38 -2.99
CA ILE A 128 -4.42 -33.18 -1.87
C ILE A 128 -3.84 -32.22 -0.82
N SER A 129 -4.28 -32.33 0.42
CA SER A 129 -3.75 -31.52 1.54
C SER A 129 -2.29 -31.90 1.84
N HIS A 130 -1.53 -31.00 2.50
CA HIS A 130 -0.13 -31.17 2.91
C HIS A 130 0.23 -32.56 3.50
N ASN A 131 -0.71 -33.19 4.21
CA ASN A 131 -0.56 -34.51 4.85
C ASN A 131 -0.90 -35.72 3.94
N GLY A 132 -1.14 -35.51 2.65
CA GLY A 132 -1.45 -36.55 1.69
C GLY A 132 -2.91 -37.01 1.68
N SER A 133 -3.82 -36.32 2.37
CA SER A 133 -5.25 -36.63 2.35
C SER A 133 -5.97 -35.97 1.16
N LEU A 134 -6.98 -36.66 0.61
CA LEU A 134 -7.76 -36.13 -0.51
C LEU A 134 -8.73 -35.05 -0.04
N GLU A 135 -8.67 -33.89 -0.68
CA GLU A 135 -9.66 -32.84 -0.48
C GLU A 135 -10.79 -32.97 -1.50
N TRP A 136 -10.45 -32.84 -2.77
CA TRP A 136 -11.39 -32.95 -3.87
C TRP A 136 -10.74 -33.53 -5.13
N SER A 137 -11.56 -34.08 -6.02
CA SER A 137 -11.11 -34.56 -7.32
C SER A 137 -12.18 -34.31 -8.38
N ASN A 138 -11.76 -33.78 -9.52
CA ASN A 138 -12.62 -33.46 -10.65
C ASN A 138 -12.22 -34.32 -11.87
N SER A 139 -13.01 -35.36 -12.17
CA SER A 139 -12.76 -36.27 -13.30
C SER A 139 -13.24 -35.75 -14.66
N ALA A 140 -13.83 -34.55 -14.73
CA ALA A 140 -14.32 -33.99 -15.99
C ALA A 140 -13.24 -33.20 -16.74
N VAL A 141 -12.17 -32.82 -16.04
CA VAL A 141 -11.20 -31.83 -16.50
C VAL A 141 -9.80 -32.41 -16.33
N GLY A 142 -9.25 -33.00 -17.39
CA GLY A 142 -7.95 -33.67 -17.37
C GLY A 142 -6.90 -32.92 -18.20
N SER A 143 -5.63 -33.07 -17.88
CA SER A 143 -4.53 -32.31 -18.50
C SER A 143 -3.22 -33.11 -18.55
N LEU A 144 -2.33 -32.68 -19.45
CA LEU A 144 -0.92 -33.08 -19.47
C LEU A 144 0.04 -31.91 -19.15
N SER A 145 -0.47 -30.68 -19.04
CA SER A 145 0.33 -29.51 -18.68
C SER A 145 0.51 -29.43 -17.17
N THR A 146 1.65 -28.91 -16.73
CA THR A 146 1.79 -28.41 -15.36
C THR A 146 0.76 -27.27 -15.18
N PRO A 147 -0.08 -27.33 -14.15
CA PRO A 147 -1.03 -26.26 -13.85
C PRO A 147 -0.30 -25.03 -13.33
N THR A 148 -0.97 -23.89 -13.38
CA THR A 148 -0.56 -22.63 -12.78
C THR A 148 -1.60 -22.24 -11.74
N ILE A 149 -1.17 -21.62 -10.64
CA ILE A 149 -2.05 -21.06 -9.62
C ILE A 149 -1.88 -19.54 -9.61
N ALA A 150 -2.98 -18.81 -9.56
CA ALA A 150 -3.03 -17.34 -9.48
C ALA A 150 -4.44 -16.89 -9.03
N ASP A 151 -4.53 -15.77 -8.30
CA ASP A 151 -5.81 -15.07 -8.08
C ASP A 151 -6.15 -14.28 -9.34
N ILE A 152 -6.97 -14.87 -10.21
CA ILE A 152 -7.24 -14.31 -11.54
C ILE A 152 -8.29 -13.21 -11.51
N ASP A 153 -9.22 -13.26 -10.56
CA ASP A 153 -10.33 -12.29 -10.48
C ASP A 153 -10.24 -11.34 -9.27
N SER A 154 -9.11 -11.38 -8.57
CA SER A 154 -8.79 -10.54 -7.40
C SER A 154 -9.81 -10.70 -6.27
N ASP A 155 -10.35 -11.91 -6.09
CA ASP A 155 -11.30 -12.23 -5.02
C ASP A 155 -10.63 -12.69 -3.72
N GLY A 156 -9.30 -12.84 -3.74
CA GLY A 156 -8.47 -13.29 -2.64
C GLY A 156 -8.36 -14.81 -2.53
N THR A 157 -8.98 -15.58 -3.41
CA THR A 157 -8.77 -17.03 -3.52
C THR A 157 -8.03 -17.38 -4.80
N LEU A 158 -7.36 -18.53 -4.82
CA LEU A 158 -6.50 -18.89 -5.94
C LEU A 158 -7.20 -19.82 -6.95
N GLU A 159 -7.11 -19.47 -8.23
CA GLU A 159 -7.59 -20.29 -9.35
C GLU A 159 -6.50 -21.21 -9.88
N ILE A 160 -6.95 -22.33 -10.45
CA ILE A 160 -6.10 -23.37 -11.03
C ILE A 160 -6.29 -23.35 -12.55
N LEU A 161 -5.21 -23.00 -13.25
CA LEU A 161 -5.19 -22.74 -14.68
C LEU A 161 -4.40 -23.81 -15.42
N PHE A 162 -4.97 -24.40 -16.47
CA PHE A 162 -4.25 -25.41 -17.25
C PHE A 162 -4.87 -25.71 -18.62
N GLY A 163 -4.02 -26.19 -19.53
CA GLY A 163 -4.41 -26.70 -20.85
C GLY A 163 -4.83 -28.16 -20.83
N SER A 164 -5.71 -28.58 -21.75
CA SER A 164 -6.19 -29.95 -21.85
C SER A 164 -6.03 -30.58 -23.24
N MET A 165 -5.96 -31.91 -23.25
CA MET A 165 -6.03 -32.77 -24.44
C MET A 165 -7.41 -32.77 -25.12
N ASP A 166 -8.43 -32.18 -24.51
CA ASP A 166 -9.77 -32.03 -25.09
C ASP A 166 -9.95 -30.74 -25.93
N ASN A 167 -8.83 -30.05 -26.21
CA ASN A 167 -8.74 -28.78 -26.93
C ASN A 167 -9.31 -27.58 -26.13
N LYS A 168 -9.26 -27.65 -24.81
CA LYS A 168 -9.70 -26.54 -23.96
C LYS A 168 -8.63 -26.12 -22.97
N PHE A 169 -8.62 -24.83 -22.68
CA PHE A 169 -7.98 -24.25 -21.52
C PHE A 169 -9.04 -24.11 -20.43
N TYR A 170 -8.68 -24.41 -19.18
CA TYR A 170 -9.59 -24.38 -18.05
C TYR A 170 -9.08 -23.42 -16.98
N CYS A 171 -9.99 -22.64 -16.43
CA CYS A 171 -9.87 -22.01 -15.13
C CYS A 171 -10.80 -22.73 -14.16
N VAL A 172 -10.26 -23.09 -13.00
CA VAL A 172 -10.94 -23.91 -11.99
C VAL A 172 -10.70 -23.26 -10.62
N SER A 173 -11.78 -22.93 -9.91
CA SER A 173 -11.73 -22.39 -8.54
C SER A 173 -10.92 -23.26 -7.58
N HIS A 174 -10.46 -22.73 -6.46
CA HIS A 174 -9.89 -23.49 -5.32
C HIS A 174 -10.74 -24.72 -4.89
N LEU A 175 -12.07 -24.68 -5.07
CA LEU A 175 -13.00 -25.80 -4.79
C LEU A 175 -13.07 -26.90 -5.88
N GLY A 176 -12.26 -26.79 -6.93
CA GLY A 176 -12.24 -27.73 -8.06
C GLY A 176 -13.38 -27.58 -9.06
N SER A 177 -14.14 -26.48 -9.01
CA SER A 177 -15.25 -26.21 -9.93
C SER A 177 -14.80 -25.37 -11.13
N THR A 178 -15.25 -25.71 -12.34
CA THR A 178 -14.87 -24.95 -13.54
C THR A 178 -15.61 -23.62 -13.57
N GLU A 179 -14.86 -22.53 -13.63
CA GLU A 179 -15.40 -21.18 -13.72
C GLU A 179 -15.65 -20.81 -15.18
N TRP A 180 -14.59 -20.88 -15.98
CA TRP A 180 -14.63 -20.68 -17.40
C TRP A 180 -13.69 -21.62 -18.16
N ASN A 181 -13.87 -21.69 -19.48
CA ASN A 181 -12.97 -22.43 -20.36
C ASN A 181 -12.91 -21.78 -21.73
N PHE A 182 -11.73 -21.82 -22.33
CA PHE A 182 -11.47 -21.35 -23.70
C PHE A 182 -11.22 -22.54 -24.62
N THR A 183 -11.69 -22.50 -25.88
CA THR A 183 -11.58 -23.63 -26.82
C THR A 183 -10.63 -23.33 -27.98
N THR A 184 -9.58 -24.12 -28.11
CA THR A 184 -8.58 -24.07 -29.19
C THR A 184 -8.90 -25.04 -30.33
N GLY A 185 -8.10 -24.99 -31.41
CA GLY A 185 -8.25 -25.89 -32.56
C GLY A 185 -7.72 -27.32 -32.34
N ASP A 186 -6.80 -27.50 -31.39
CA ASP A 186 -6.13 -28.77 -31.06
C ASP A 186 -5.70 -28.75 -29.58
N TYR A 187 -5.07 -29.83 -29.11
CA TYR A 187 -4.67 -30.02 -27.70
C TYR A 187 -3.80 -28.86 -27.14
N ILE A 188 -3.81 -28.70 -25.82
CA ILE A 188 -2.95 -27.76 -25.09
C ILE A 188 -2.11 -28.57 -24.10
N VAL A 189 -0.79 -28.45 -24.21
CA VAL A 189 0.18 -29.17 -23.36
C VAL A 189 1.24 -28.26 -22.77
N SER A 190 1.36 -27.01 -23.24
CA SER A 190 2.22 -26.01 -22.62
C SER A 190 1.66 -25.67 -21.23
N SER A 191 2.54 -25.46 -20.26
CA SER A 191 2.14 -24.81 -19.00
C SER A 191 1.75 -23.35 -19.29
N PRO A 192 0.72 -22.81 -18.61
CA PRO A 192 0.39 -21.38 -18.70
C PRO A 192 1.50 -20.49 -18.14
N ALA A 193 1.52 -19.22 -18.54
CA ALA A 193 2.14 -18.11 -17.79
C ALA A 193 1.08 -17.03 -17.56
N VAL A 194 1.08 -16.35 -16.41
CA VAL A 194 -0.12 -15.62 -15.93
C VAL A 194 0.23 -14.30 -15.26
N GLY A 195 0.35 -13.19 -15.97
CA GLY A 195 0.82 -11.92 -15.39
C GLY A 195 0.22 -10.69 -16.03
N ASP A 196 0.24 -9.58 -15.29
CA ASP A 196 -0.14 -8.26 -15.80
C ASP A 196 0.94 -7.79 -16.79
N ILE A 197 0.72 -8.06 -18.07
CA ILE A 197 1.70 -7.73 -19.10
C ILE A 197 1.51 -6.30 -19.60
N ASP A 198 0.35 -5.69 -19.42
CA ASP A 198 0.04 -4.34 -19.93
C ASP A 198 -0.11 -3.25 -18.85
N ASN A 199 0.12 -3.61 -17.59
CA ASN A 199 0.06 -2.77 -16.40
C ASN A 199 -1.31 -2.14 -16.17
N ASP A 200 -2.39 -2.87 -16.46
CA ASP A 200 -3.76 -2.43 -16.22
C ASP A 200 -4.33 -2.85 -14.85
N GLY A 201 -3.58 -3.68 -14.10
CA GLY A 201 -3.95 -4.24 -12.80
C GLY A 201 -4.69 -5.58 -12.89
N SER A 202 -4.96 -6.09 -14.10
CA SER A 202 -5.54 -7.42 -14.35
C SER A 202 -4.46 -8.39 -14.83
N LEU A 203 -4.66 -9.69 -14.62
CA LEU A 203 -3.68 -10.70 -15.06
C LEU A 203 -4.03 -11.29 -16.43
N GLU A 204 -3.04 -11.37 -17.32
CA GLU A 204 -3.17 -12.04 -18.61
C GLU A 204 -2.64 -13.46 -18.56
N ILE A 205 -3.32 -14.37 -19.26
CA ILE A 205 -3.00 -15.80 -19.33
C ILE A 205 -2.46 -16.17 -20.72
N LEU A 206 -1.22 -16.63 -20.77
CA LEU A 206 -0.50 -16.96 -21.99
C LEU A 206 -0.20 -18.45 -22.10
N PHE A 207 -0.45 -19.04 -23.27
CA PHE A 207 -0.18 -20.47 -23.53
C PHE A 207 -0.10 -20.83 -25.01
N GLY A 208 0.59 -21.94 -25.31
CA GLY A 208 0.71 -22.53 -26.63
C GLY A 208 -0.28 -23.67 -26.91
N SER A 209 -0.78 -23.77 -28.14
CA SER A 209 -1.62 -24.89 -28.57
C SER A 209 -1.01 -25.70 -29.73
N GLY A 210 -1.38 -26.98 -29.77
CA GLY A 210 -1.10 -27.89 -30.87
C GLY A 210 -1.71 -27.46 -32.21
N ASP A 211 -2.64 -26.50 -32.23
CA ASP A 211 -3.18 -25.93 -33.47
C ASP A 211 -2.20 -24.97 -34.18
N GLY A 212 -1.11 -24.62 -33.50
CA GLY A 212 -0.06 -23.74 -33.98
C GLY A 212 -0.25 -22.28 -33.60
N ASN A 213 -1.19 -21.96 -32.72
CA ASN A 213 -1.35 -20.63 -32.15
C ASN A 213 -0.73 -20.55 -30.75
N PHE A 214 -0.21 -19.37 -30.45
CA PHE A 214 0.13 -18.89 -29.13
C PHE A 214 -0.94 -17.86 -28.74
N TYR A 215 -1.55 -18.03 -27.58
CA TYR A 215 -2.72 -17.26 -27.13
C TYR A 215 -2.37 -16.40 -25.93
N CYS A 216 -2.98 -15.21 -25.87
CA CYS A 216 -3.11 -14.38 -24.69
C CYS A 216 -4.60 -14.20 -24.40
N LEU A 217 -5.01 -14.54 -23.18
CA LEU A 217 -6.36 -14.34 -22.69
C LEU A 217 -6.35 -13.34 -21.54
N SER A 218 -7.42 -12.57 -21.37
CA SER A 218 -7.64 -11.77 -20.17
C SER A 218 -8.01 -12.68 -18.99
N ASP A 219 -7.97 -12.12 -17.78
CA ASP A 219 -8.57 -12.60 -16.53
C ASP A 219 -9.90 -13.39 -16.68
N THR A 220 -10.82 -12.90 -17.50
CA THR A 220 -12.14 -13.50 -17.72
C THR A 220 -12.15 -14.65 -18.75
N GLY A 221 -10.98 -15.04 -19.26
CA GLY A 221 -10.80 -16.07 -20.28
C GLY A 221 -11.18 -15.62 -21.70
N THR A 222 -11.17 -14.31 -21.95
CA THR A 222 -11.44 -13.74 -23.29
C THR A 222 -10.15 -13.57 -24.08
N GLU A 223 -10.16 -13.95 -25.37
CA GLU A 223 -8.96 -13.79 -26.23
C GLU A 223 -8.70 -12.31 -26.51
N GLU A 224 -7.52 -11.84 -26.10
CA GLU A 224 -7.04 -10.50 -26.39
C GLU A 224 -6.28 -10.47 -27.70
N TRP A 225 -5.31 -11.37 -27.83
CA TRP A 225 -4.53 -11.55 -29.04
C TRP A 225 -4.05 -13.00 -29.19
N ASN A 226 -3.68 -13.35 -30.42
CA ASN A 226 -3.01 -14.61 -30.71
C ASN A 226 -1.95 -14.41 -31.80
N TYR A 227 -0.96 -15.30 -31.80
CA TYR A 227 0.09 -15.35 -32.80
C TYR A 227 0.24 -16.76 -33.39
N THR A 228 0.08 -16.89 -34.71
CA THR A 228 0.18 -18.19 -35.40
C THR A 228 1.63 -18.48 -35.84
N VAL A 229 2.19 -19.57 -35.33
CA VAL A 229 3.48 -20.11 -35.76
C VAL A 229 3.32 -21.37 -36.62
N LEU A 230 4.41 -21.79 -37.29
CA LEU A 230 4.41 -23.02 -38.08
C LEU A 230 4.54 -24.26 -37.16
N GLY A 231 3.46 -25.03 -37.05
CA GLY A 231 3.41 -26.29 -36.29
C GLY A 231 3.04 -26.08 -34.81
N ASN A 232 3.00 -27.17 -34.03
CA ASN A 232 2.49 -27.23 -32.66
C ASN A 232 3.28 -26.37 -31.67
N VAL A 233 2.63 -25.55 -30.85
CA VAL A 233 3.25 -24.80 -29.75
C VAL A 233 3.10 -25.60 -28.46
N ASN A 234 4.15 -26.31 -28.05
CA ASN A 234 4.14 -27.11 -26.82
C ASN A 234 5.05 -26.53 -25.73
N SER A 235 5.98 -25.64 -26.08
CA SER A 235 6.85 -24.92 -25.14
C SER A 235 6.01 -23.99 -24.26
N SER A 236 6.35 -23.89 -22.97
CA SER A 236 5.72 -22.93 -22.07
C SER A 236 6.30 -21.52 -22.32
N PRO A 237 5.46 -20.47 -22.34
CA PRO A 237 5.94 -19.10 -22.41
C PRO A 237 6.63 -18.69 -21.10
N VAL A 238 7.44 -17.64 -21.16
CA VAL A 238 8.07 -16.98 -19.99
C VAL A 238 7.68 -15.50 -20.06
N LEU A 239 7.27 -14.88 -18.95
CA LEU A 239 7.12 -13.42 -18.88
C LEU A 239 8.24 -12.87 -17.99
N VAL A 240 8.82 -11.76 -18.41
CA VAL A 240 9.92 -11.08 -17.71
C VAL A 240 10.01 -9.65 -18.22
N ASP A 241 10.26 -8.69 -17.33
CA ASP A 241 10.70 -7.35 -17.73
C ASP A 241 12.15 -7.45 -18.20
N LEU A 242 12.34 -7.56 -19.50
CA LEU A 242 13.60 -7.90 -20.12
C LEU A 242 14.46 -6.66 -20.33
N ASP A 243 13.85 -5.50 -20.56
CA ASP A 243 14.54 -4.23 -20.78
C ASP A 243 14.43 -3.21 -19.61
N LEU A 244 13.85 -3.64 -18.50
CA LEU A 244 13.67 -2.90 -17.25
C LEU A 244 12.85 -1.62 -17.41
N ASP A 245 11.83 -1.65 -18.27
CA ASP A 245 10.94 -0.52 -18.49
C ASP A 245 9.68 -0.54 -17.61
N GLY A 246 9.51 -1.61 -16.81
CA GLY A 246 8.38 -1.84 -15.94
C GLY A 246 7.21 -2.56 -16.61
N THR A 247 7.32 -2.94 -17.89
CA THR A 247 6.34 -3.75 -18.60
C THR A 247 6.92 -5.15 -18.86
N LEU A 248 6.10 -6.20 -18.79
CA LEU A 248 6.60 -7.56 -19.02
C LEU A 248 6.67 -7.90 -20.52
N GLU A 249 7.82 -8.39 -20.96
CA GLU A 249 7.97 -9.06 -22.25
C GLU A 249 7.54 -10.52 -22.18
N VAL A 250 7.06 -11.04 -23.31
CA VAL A 250 6.64 -12.42 -23.47
C VAL A 250 7.63 -13.17 -24.35
N LEU A 251 8.24 -14.22 -23.81
CA LEU A 251 9.18 -15.07 -24.53
C LEU A 251 8.57 -16.41 -24.92
N LEU A 252 8.81 -16.83 -26.17
CA LEU A 252 8.38 -18.13 -26.69
C LEU A 252 9.50 -18.77 -27.52
N ALA A 253 9.99 -19.95 -27.10
CA ALA A 253 11.06 -20.66 -27.81
C ALA A 253 10.59 -21.93 -28.54
N ARG A 254 10.89 -22.00 -29.84
CA ARG A 254 10.68 -23.20 -30.66
C ARG A 254 11.85 -23.46 -31.62
N ASN A 255 11.63 -23.23 -32.93
CA ASN A 255 12.71 -23.09 -33.92
C ASN A 255 13.08 -21.60 -34.11
N ILE A 256 12.31 -20.73 -33.47
CA ILE A 256 12.52 -19.29 -33.40
C ILE A 256 12.30 -18.95 -31.92
N LEU A 257 13.18 -18.13 -31.36
CA LEU A 257 12.94 -17.44 -30.10
C LEU A 257 12.24 -16.13 -30.45
N TYR A 258 11.02 -15.97 -29.97
CA TYR A 258 10.25 -14.74 -30.10
C TYR A 258 10.29 -13.99 -28.78
N CYS A 259 10.43 -12.68 -28.87
CA CYS A 259 10.06 -11.73 -27.83
C CYS A 259 8.87 -10.91 -28.33
N PHE A 260 7.80 -10.89 -27.55
CA PHE A 260 6.61 -10.08 -27.81
C PHE A 260 6.46 -9.03 -26.71
N ASN A 261 5.96 -7.86 -27.08
CA ASN A 261 5.42 -6.92 -26.11
C ASN A 261 4.00 -7.32 -25.69
N HIS A 262 3.47 -6.59 -24.70
CA HIS A 262 2.14 -6.77 -24.13
C HIS A 262 0.99 -6.84 -25.14
N THR A 263 1.11 -6.17 -26.30
CA THR A 263 0.09 -6.20 -27.37
C THR A 263 0.16 -7.41 -28.32
N GLY A 264 1.12 -8.33 -28.09
CA GLY A 264 1.44 -9.43 -29.00
C GLY A 264 2.25 -9.00 -30.23
N GLY A 265 2.80 -7.79 -30.22
CA GLY A 265 3.71 -7.29 -31.25
C GLY A 265 5.12 -7.86 -31.05
N ILE A 266 5.79 -8.26 -32.14
CA ILE A 266 7.16 -8.80 -32.05
C ILE A 266 8.15 -7.64 -31.86
N GLU A 267 8.82 -7.68 -30.71
CA GLU A 267 10.00 -6.89 -30.36
C GLU A 267 11.19 -7.31 -31.25
N TRP A 268 11.53 -8.59 -31.14
CA TRP A 268 12.57 -9.23 -31.93
C TRP A 268 12.30 -10.74 -32.09
N GLU A 269 12.86 -11.32 -33.15
CA GLU A 269 12.79 -12.75 -33.40
C GLU A 269 14.14 -13.29 -33.90
N ILE A 270 14.55 -14.44 -33.39
CA ILE A 270 15.84 -15.05 -33.73
C ILE A 270 15.61 -16.49 -34.14
N ALA A 271 16.13 -16.84 -35.32
CA ALA A 271 16.12 -18.23 -35.75
C ALA A 271 17.09 -19.05 -34.91
N ILE A 272 16.54 -20.01 -34.16
CA ILE A 272 17.28 -20.93 -33.30
C ILE A 272 17.16 -22.37 -33.83
N GLY A 273 17.90 -23.30 -33.23
CA GLY A 273 17.72 -24.73 -33.49
C GLY A 273 16.38 -25.23 -32.95
N ASN A 274 16.08 -26.51 -33.15
CA ASN A 274 14.90 -27.12 -32.54
C ASN A 274 15.12 -27.25 -31.03
N THR A 275 14.26 -26.64 -30.22
CA THR A 275 14.31 -26.72 -28.75
C THR A 275 13.77 -28.02 -28.19
N TYR A 276 13.12 -28.86 -28.99
CA TYR A 276 12.43 -30.07 -28.50
C TYR A 276 11.40 -29.76 -27.40
N ASP A 277 10.70 -28.63 -27.54
CA ASP A 277 9.68 -28.15 -26.61
C ASP A 277 10.23 -27.75 -25.22
N ILE A 278 11.55 -27.59 -25.09
CA ILE A 278 12.20 -27.02 -23.90
C ILE A 278 11.95 -25.51 -23.87
N SER A 279 11.48 -25.01 -22.71
CA SER A 279 11.24 -23.58 -22.46
C SER A 279 12.55 -22.83 -22.17
N PRO A 280 12.60 -21.50 -22.39
CA PRO A 280 13.72 -20.67 -21.98
C PRO A 280 13.92 -20.64 -20.45
N THR A 281 15.15 -20.34 -20.03
CA THR A 281 15.49 -19.98 -18.64
C THR A 281 16.05 -18.56 -18.65
N ILE A 282 15.74 -17.75 -17.64
CA ILE A 282 16.12 -16.34 -17.56
C ILE A 282 16.95 -16.10 -16.32
N ALA A 283 18.04 -15.33 -16.45
CA ALA A 283 18.80 -14.76 -15.35
C ALA A 283 19.79 -13.72 -15.89
N ASP A 284 20.24 -12.81 -15.04
CA ASP A 284 21.37 -11.92 -15.30
C ASP A 284 22.68 -12.70 -15.11
N PHE A 285 23.22 -13.28 -16.20
CA PHE A 285 24.42 -14.12 -16.12
C PHE A 285 25.70 -13.29 -16.11
N ASP A 286 25.66 -12.06 -16.62
CA ASP A 286 26.84 -11.20 -16.77
C ASP A 286 26.92 -10.06 -15.74
N HIS A 287 25.90 -9.95 -14.89
CA HIS A 287 25.73 -8.97 -13.82
C HIS A 287 25.65 -7.53 -14.32
N ASP A 288 25.02 -7.31 -15.48
CA ASP A 288 24.77 -5.98 -16.02
C ASP A 288 23.39 -5.39 -15.63
N ASN A 289 22.62 -6.14 -14.83
CA ASN A 289 21.23 -5.95 -14.39
C ASN A 289 20.17 -6.24 -15.44
N TYR A 290 20.53 -6.46 -16.71
CA TYR A 290 19.57 -6.90 -17.71
C TYR A 290 19.52 -8.42 -17.74
N PRO A 291 18.34 -9.05 -17.70
CA PRO A 291 18.27 -10.50 -17.78
C PRO A 291 18.65 -11.03 -19.17
N GLU A 292 19.44 -12.10 -19.20
CA GLU A 292 19.70 -12.90 -20.38
C GLU A 292 18.69 -14.04 -20.55
N VAL A 293 18.46 -14.40 -21.81
CA VAL A 293 17.64 -15.52 -22.24
C VAL A 293 18.50 -16.72 -22.59
N LEU A 294 18.42 -17.77 -21.78
CA LEU A 294 19.06 -19.06 -22.00
C LEU A 294 18.12 -20.02 -22.74
N VAL A 295 18.57 -20.57 -23.87
CA VAL A 295 17.78 -21.47 -24.70
C VAL A 295 18.56 -22.74 -25.05
N CYS A 296 17.93 -23.90 -24.83
CA CYS A 296 18.48 -25.19 -25.21
C CYS A 296 18.07 -25.56 -26.63
N THR A 297 19.02 -25.79 -27.54
CA THR A 297 18.75 -26.21 -28.92
C THR A 297 19.43 -27.53 -29.26
N GLY A 298 18.70 -28.64 -29.11
CA GLY A 298 19.21 -29.98 -29.36
C GLY A 298 20.34 -30.38 -28.41
N ASN A 299 21.58 -30.05 -28.75
CA ASN A 299 22.77 -30.36 -27.96
C ASN A 299 23.61 -29.11 -27.63
N SER A 300 23.03 -27.91 -27.69
CA SER A 300 23.68 -26.69 -27.23
C SER A 300 22.79 -25.89 -26.29
N VAL A 301 23.45 -25.14 -25.41
CA VAL A 301 22.86 -24.09 -24.60
C VAL A 301 23.35 -22.76 -25.18
N ASP A 302 22.41 -21.93 -25.60
CA ASP A 302 22.65 -20.68 -26.28
C ASP A 302 22.15 -19.54 -25.37
N CYS A 303 22.97 -18.52 -25.13
CA CYS A 303 22.61 -17.37 -24.31
C CYS A 303 22.43 -16.13 -25.19
N TYR A 304 21.36 -15.37 -24.95
CA TYR A 304 21.01 -14.15 -25.67
C TYR A 304 20.75 -13.02 -24.67
N ASN A 305 21.26 -11.81 -24.92
CA ASN A 305 20.90 -10.66 -24.10
C ASN A 305 19.48 -10.16 -24.37
N TYR A 306 19.03 -9.20 -23.56
CA TYR A 306 17.69 -8.60 -23.62
C TYR A 306 17.27 -8.08 -25.00
N THR A 307 18.23 -7.66 -25.84
CA THR A 307 17.95 -7.17 -27.21
C THR A 307 17.91 -8.28 -28.28
N GLY A 308 18.09 -9.54 -27.87
CA GLY A 308 18.22 -10.69 -28.76
C GLY A 308 19.61 -10.84 -29.40
N GLY A 309 20.63 -10.20 -28.85
CA GLY A 309 22.02 -10.40 -29.27
C GLY A 309 22.56 -11.72 -28.73
N LEU A 310 23.13 -12.57 -29.59
CA LEU A 310 23.80 -13.80 -29.13
C LEU A 310 25.07 -13.45 -28.35
N GLU A 311 25.09 -13.84 -27.09
CA GLU A 311 26.18 -13.69 -26.12
C GLU A 311 27.23 -14.80 -26.32
N TRP A 312 26.80 -16.05 -26.12
CA TRP A 312 27.66 -17.23 -26.20
C TRP A 312 26.87 -18.52 -26.49
N ILE A 313 27.59 -19.58 -26.87
CA ILE A 313 27.03 -20.91 -27.13
C ILE A 313 27.91 -21.98 -26.48
N HIS A 314 27.32 -22.80 -25.61
CA HIS A 314 27.95 -23.99 -25.05
C HIS A 314 27.47 -25.26 -25.78
N ASN A 315 28.39 -26.06 -26.33
CA ASN A 315 28.03 -27.29 -27.06
C ASN A 315 28.30 -28.54 -26.22
N LEU A 316 27.29 -29.40 -26.12
CA LEU A 316 27.34 -30.68 -25.43
C LEU A 316 27.44 -31.85 -26.41
N PRO A 317 28.00 -32.99 -25.98
CA PRO A 317 28.11 -34.19 -26.82
C PRO A 317 26.75 -34.87 -27.06
N ASP A 318 25.82 -34.74 -26.10
CA ASP A 318 24.54 -35.44 -26.08
C ASP A 318 23.35 -34.47 -26.12
N LEU A 319 22.17 -35.00 -26.45
CA LEU A 319 20.95 -34.21 -26.55
C LEU A 319 20.49 -33.78 -25.15
N ILE A 320 20.16 -32.50 -25.02
CA ILE A 320 19.53 -31.93 -23.83
C ILE A 320 18.08 -32.41 -23.78
N THR A 321 17.64 -32.89 -22.61
CA THR A 321 16.32 -33.50 -22.44
C THR A 321 15.36 -32.66 -21.62
N ALA A 322 15.85 -31.64 -20.93
CA ALA A 322 15.05 -30.77 -20.06
C ALA A 322 15.59 -29.34 -20.04
N ALA A 323 14.81 -28.42 -19.47
CA ALA A 323 15.29 -27.05 -19.22
C ALA A 323 16.49 -27.09 -18.25
N PRO A 324 17.46 -26.18 -18.40
CA PRO A 324 18.57 -26.07 -17.46
C PRO A 324 18.08 -25.46 -16.15
N ALA A 325 18.62 -25.96 -15.04
CA ALA A 325 18.49 -25.31 -13.74
C ALA A 325 19.72 -24.45 -13.49
N ILE A 326 19.55 -23.32 -12.82
CA ILE A 326 20.62 -22.35 -12.58
C ILE A 326 20.67 -21.99 -11.09
N ALA A 327 21.86 -21.87 -10.54
CA ALA A 327 22.11 -21.42 -9.17
C ALA A 327 23.60 -21.11 -9.00
N ASP A 328 23.95 -20.21 -8.08
CA ASP A 328 25.34 -20.08 -7.63
C ASP A 328 25.63 -21.22 -6.64
N LEU A 329 26.18 -22.31 -7.15
CA LEU A 329 26.38 -23.55 -6.40
C LEU A 329 27.61 -23.50 -5.51
N ASN A 330 28.52 -22.57 -5.78
CA ASN A 330 29.82 -22.50 -5.12
C ASN A 330 30.01 -21.18 -4.32
N ASN A 331 29.01 -20.30 -4.36
CA ASN A 331 28.95 -18.99 -3.72
C ASN A 331 30.13 -18.09 -4.15
N ASP A 332 30.43 -18.10 -5.45
CA ASP A 332 31.45 -17.22 -6.06
C ASP A 332 30.87 -15.96 -6.72
N GLY A 333 29.54 -15.81 -6.66
CA GLY A 333 28.79 -14.73 -7.28
C GLY A 333 28.56 -14.94 -8.77
N LEU A 334 28.76 -16.15 -9.32
CA LEU A 334 28.45 -16.50 -10.69
C LEU A 334 27.49 -17.69 -10.72
N PHE A 335 26.54 -17.68 -11.66
CA PHE A 335 25.65 -18.82 -11.81
C PHE A 335 26.35 -20.03 -12.44
N GLU A 336 26.13 -21.19 -11.83
CA GLU A 336 26.30 -22.48 -12.47
C GLU A 336 25.01 -22.94 -13.14
N ILE A 337 25.18 -23.58 -14.29
CA ILE A 337 24.10 -24.13 -15.10
C ILE A 337 24.17 -25.65 -15.04
N ILE A 338 23.11 -26.25 -14.49
CA ILE A 338 22.88 -27.69 -14.46
C ILE A 338 22.12 -28.12 -15.70
N ILE A 339 22.80 -28.86 -16.57
CA ILE A 339 22.27 -29.29 -17.86
C ILE A 339 22.05 -30.79 -17.87
N SER A 340 20.78 -31.17 -18.08
CA SER A 340 20.34 -32.55 -18.17
C SER A 340 20.36 -33.06 -19.61
N THR A 341 21.09 -34.14 -19.87
CA THR A 341 21.13 -34.80 -21.18
C THR A 341 20.66 -36.25 -21.12
N ILE A 342 20.56 -36.92 -22.27
CA ILE A 342 20.16 -38.34 -22.34
C ILE A 342 21.05 -39.25 -21.47
N ASP A 343 22.36 -38.98 -21.35
CA ASP A 343 23.31 -39.91 -20.71
C ASP A 343 24.05 -39.32 -19.50
N GLU A 344 24.28 -38.00 -19.48
CA GLU A 344 25.08 -37.30 -18.46
C GLU A 344 24.35 -36.05 -17.92
N ILE A 345 24.71 -35.65 -16.70
CA ILE A 345 24.42 -34.32 -16.18
C ILE A 345 25.72 -33.49 -16.14
N TYR A 346 25.61 -32.24 -16.53
CA TYR A 346 26.73 -31.30 -16.60
C TYR A 346 26.49 -30.13 -15.66
N CYS A 347 27.55 -29.67 -15.01
CA CYS A 347 27.60 -28.36 -14.36
C CYS A 347 28.62 -27.50 -15.11
N VAL A 348 28.17 -26.34 -15.60
CA VAL A 348 29.00 -25.38 -16.33
C VAL A 348 28.81 -23.99 -15.76
N ASN A 349 29.87 -23.20 -15.67
CA ASN A 349 29.75 -21.81 -15.25
C ASN A 349 29.15 -20.97 -16.40
N ALA A 350 28.23 -20.06 -16.06
CA ALA A 350 27.48 -19.28 -17.04
C ALA A 350 28.33 -18.27 -17.84
N THR A 351 29.50 -17.88 -17.33
CA THR A 351 30.22 -16.70 -17.85
C THR A 351 31.09 -16.93 -19.10
N SER A 352 31.41 -18.17 -19.48
CA SER A 352 32.52 -18.38 -20.42
C SER A 352 32.19 -18.96 -21.79
N GLY A 353 30.99 -19.51 -22.01
CA GLY A 353 30.62 -20.15 -23.29
C GLY A 353 31.61 -21.20 -23.81
N SER A 354 32.57 -21.60 -22.96
CA SER A 354 33.77 -22.31 -23.37
C SER A 354 33.52 -23.79 -23.15
N SER A 355 33.65 -24.57 -24.22
CA SER A 355 33.50 -26.03 -24.20
C SER A 355 34.50 -26.78 -23.28
N SER A 356 35.41 -26.07 -22.61
CA SER A 356 36.37 -26.62 -21.64
C SER A 356 36.07 -26.29 -20.18
N ASP A 357 35.02 -25.52 -19.90
CA ASP A 357 34.78 -24.90 -18.59
C ASP A 357 33.68 -25.67 -17.85
N TYR A 358 33.88 -26.98 -17.73
CA TYR A 358 33.07 -27.82 -16.86
C TYR A 358 33.62 -27.69 -15.44
N GLU A 359 32.76 -27.35 -14.49
CA GLU A 359 33.06 -27.47 -13.06
C GLU A 359 33.16 -28.97 -12.71
N TRP A 360 32.13 -29.72 -13.10
CA TRP A 360 32.08 -31.17 -12.97
C TRP A 360 31.04 -31.76 -13.94
N LYS A 361 31.10 -33.09 -14.10
CA LYS A 361 30.08 -33.86 -14.81
C LYS A 361 29.88 -35.21 -14.15
N ASN A 362 28.66 -35.75 -14.21
CA ASN A 362 28.34 -37.03 -13.60
C ASN A 362 27.57 -37.93 -14.57
N SER A 363 28.02 -39.19 -14.69
CA SER A 363 27.34 -40.21 -15.47
C SER A 363 26.35 -40.93 -14.56
N ILE A 364 25.10 -40.48 -14.55
CA ILE A 364 24.08 -40.95 -13.61
C ILE A 364 23.19 -42.05 -14.20
N GLY A 365 23.38 -42.38 -15.49
CA GLY A 365 22.67 -43.45 -16.19
C GLY A 365 21.74 -42.90 -17.27
N PRO A 366 21.20 -43.77 -18.14
CA PRO A 366 20.41 -43.33 -19.28
C PRO A 366 19.06 -42.76 -18.84
N ASP A 367 18.60 -41.78 -19.64
CA ASP A 367 17.26 -41.21 -19.71
C ASP A 367 16.89 -40.30 -18.51
N ILE A 368 17.48 -39.09 -18.44
CA ILE A 368 16.98 -37.98 -17.62
C ILE A 368 15.71 -37.42 -18.29
N THR A 369 14.59 -37.44 -17.57
CA THR A 369 13.26 -37.21 -18.17
C THR A 369 12.60 -35.89 -17.79
N ALA A 370 13.18 -35.14 -16.84
CA ALA A 370 12.62 -33.88 -16.35
C ALA A 370 13.71 -32.89 -15.92
N THR A 371 13.33 -31.62 -15.75
CA THR A 371 14.22 -30.57 -15.23
C THR A 371 14.67 -30.96 -13.82
N SER A 372 15.96 -30.81 -13.55
CA SER A 372 16.52 -31.04 -12.21
C SER A 372 16.13 -29.90 -11.29
N THR A 373 15.91 -30.20 -10.01
CA THR A 373 15.63 -29.20 -8.98
C THR A 373 16.86 -29.12 -8.11
N ILE A 374 17.48 -27.96 -8.03
CA ILE A 374 18.51 -27.71 -7.02
C ILE A 374 17.75 -27.11 -5.82
N VAL A 375 18.18 -27.34 -4.58
CA VAL A 375 17.52 -26.82 -3.37
C VAL A 375 18.39 -27.13 -2.15
N ASP A 376 18.43 -26.26 -1.14
CA ASP A 376 18.94 -26.64 0.18
C ASP A 376 17.86 -27.46 0.90
N LEU A 377 18.00 -28.78 0.84
CA LEU A 377 16.93 -29.68 1.23
C LEU A 377 16.87 -29.84 2.76
N ASP A 378 18.02 -29.72 3.43
CA ASP A 378 18.16 -29.98 4.86
C ASP A 378 18.48 -28.75 5.72
N ALA A 379 18.39 -27.57 5.13
CA ALA A 379 18.60 -26.28 5.78
C ALA A 379 20.00 -26.16 6.42
N ASP A 380 21.00 -26.82 5.84
CA ASP A 380 22.41 -26.66 6.23
C ASP A 380 23.13 -25.55 5.45
N GLY A 381 22.40 -24.93 4.52
CA GLY A 381 22.80 -23.87 3.60
C GLY A 381 23.46 -24.39 2.33
N ILE A 382 23.79 -25.68 2.23
CA ILE A 382 24.47 -26.28 1.07
C ILE A 382 23.42 -26.86 0.13
N TYR A 383 23.49 -26.50 -1.15
CA TYR A 383 22.54 -27.04 -2.12
C TYR A 383 22.70 -28.55 -2.38
N GLU A 384 21.56 -29.22 -2.45
CA GLU A 384 21.35 -30.51 -3.08
C GLU A 384 20.83 -30.36 -4.51
N ILE A 385 21.03 -31.41 -5.31
CA ILE A 385 20.47 -31.53 -6.66
C ILE A 385 19.60 -32.78 -6.73
N LEU A 386 18.30 -32.56 -6.91
CA LEU A 386 17.28 -33.57 -7.15
C LEU A 386 17.17 -33.85 -8.66
N ILE A 387 17.42 -35.11 -9.03
CA ILE A 387 17.47 -35.55 -10.43
C ILE A 387 16.47 -36.67 -10.64
N CYS A 388 15.50 -36.42 -11.53
CA CYS A 388 14.54 -37.41 -12.00
C CYS A 388 15.10 -38.18 -13.21
N LEU A 389 15.34 -39.46 -13.01
CA LEU A 389 15.65 -40.43 -14.06
C LEU A 389 14.41 -41.23 -14.43
N ASP A 390 14.50 -41.94 -15.54
CA ASP A 390 13.49 -42.84 -16.08
C ASP A 390 12.67 -43.61 -15.02
N ILE A 391 13.30 -44.21 -14.00
CA ILE A 391 12.61 -44.97 -12.94
C ILE A 391 13.14 -44.69 -11.53
N SER A 392 13.76 -43.54 -11.30
CA SER A 392 14.28 -43.21 -9.97
C SER A 392 14.49 -41.72 -9.79
N ILE A 393 14.40 -41.26 -8.54
CA ILE A 393 14.88 -39.94 -8.12
C ILE A 393 16.18 -40.11 -7.32
N ASN A 394 17.15 -39.25 -7.62
CA ASN A 394 18.42 -39.18 -6.89
C ASN A 394 18.57 -37.80 -6.27
N CYS A 395 19.04 -37.76 -5.03
CA CYS A 395 19.48 -36.52 -4.37
C CYS A 395 21.01 -36.54 -4.29
N LEU A 396 21.64 -35.51 -4.87
CA LEU A 396 23.08 -35.32 -4.84
C LEU A 396 23.42 -34.16 -3.91
N GLY A 397 24.24 -34.40 -2.90
CA GLY A 397 24.79 -33.35 -2.03
C GLY A 397 26.12 -32.84 -2.55
N LEU A 398 26.33 -31.54 -2.49
CA LEU A 398 27.58 -30.90 -2.92
C LEU A 398 28.60 -30.93 -1.78
N THR A 399 29.78 -31.52 -2.00
CA THR A 399 30.82 -31.58 -0.96
C THR A 399 31.87 -30.48 -1.12
N GLY A 400 32.11 -29.71 -0.05
CA GLY A 400 33.20 -28.73 0.03
C GLY A 400 32.81 -27.27 -0.25
N VAL A 401 31.52 -26.98 -0.34
CA VAL A 401 30.98 -25.62 -0.38
C VAL A 401 30.64 -25.25 1.06
N SER A 402 31.22 -24.18 1.59
CA SER A 402 30.71 -23.61 2.85
C SER A 402 29.55 -22.73 2.49
N SER A 403 28.36 -23.20 2.78
CA SER A 403 27.18 -22.36 2.90
C SER A 403 27.36 -21.37 4.04
N SER A 404 27.60 -20.12 3.67
CA SER A 404 27.44 -19.01 4.60
C SER A 404 26.82 -17.81 3.90
N GLY A 405 26.01 -18.07 2.88
CA GLY A 405 25.31 -17.07 2.11
C GLY A 405 24.17 -17.76 1.39
N GLU A 406 22.98 -17.23 1.61
CA GLU A 406 21.76 -17.55 0.90
C GLU A 406 21.94 -17.07 -0.53
N ALA A 407 21.87 -17.98 -1.49
CA ALA A 407 21.79 -17.61 -2.89
C ALA A 407 20.37 -17.90 -3.40
N PRO A 408 19.82 -16.99 -4.19
CA PRO A 408 18.41 -16.99 -4.48
C PRO A 408 18.11 -17.87 -5.69
N TRP A 409 16.86 -18.30 -5.75
CA TRP A 409 16.40 -19.43 -6.53
C TRP A 409 15.78 -18.94 -7.87
N TYR A 410 16.21 -19.44 -9.04
CA TYR A 410 15.55 -19.17 -10.33
C TYR A 410 15.38 -20.49 -11.08
N SER A 411 14.25 -21.16 -10.88
CA SER A 411 13.87 -22.29 -11.72
C SER A 411 12.47 -22.08 -12.31
N PHE A 412 12.41 -21.78 -13.61
CA PHE A 412 11.14 -21.65 -14.29
C PHE A 412 10.48 -23.02 -14.50
N GLN A 413 9.36 -23.23 -13.83
CA GLN A 413 8.25 -24.02 -14.36
C GLN A 413 7.00 -23.14 -14.45
N GLY A 414 6.81 -22.47 -15.58
CA GLY A 414 5.48 -22.16 -16.12
C GLY A 414 4.47 -21.53 -15.15
N SER A 415 4.78 -20.36 -14.62
CA SER A 415 3.84 -19.31 -14.20
C SER A 415 4.66 -18.13 -13.68
N ILE A 416 4.18 -16.91 -13.82
CA ILE A 416 4.82 -15.72 -13.24
C ILE A 416 4.50 -15.51 -11.75
N PHE A 417 3.79 -16.45 -11.13
CA PHE A 417 3.81 -16.66 -9.68
C PHE A 417 4.82 -17.74 -9.27
N HIS A 418 5.85 -17.96 -10.07
CA HIS A 418 7.01 -18.78 -9.70
C HIS A 418 8.26 -17.93 -9.97
N THR A 419 8.51 -16.92 -9.13
CA THR A 419 9.89 -16.42 -8.96
C THR A 419 10.77 -17.56 -8.48
N GLY A 420 10.22 -18.49 -7.69
CA GLY A 420 10.95 -19.64 -7.23
C GLY A 420 12.30 -19.22 -6.69
N GLN A 421 12.37 -18.08 -6.00
CA GLN A 421 13.43 -17.56 -5.15
C GLN A 421 13.11 -18.00 -3.71
N MET A 422 14.13 -18.21 -2.87
CA MET A 422 13.91 -18.42 -1.43
C MET A 422 13.39 -17.09 -0.86
N ASP A 423 12.29 -17.16 -0.12
CA ASP A 423 11.65 -16.08 0.62
C ASP A 423 11.57 -16.62 2.05
N SER A 424 12.59 -16.29 2.82
CA SER A 424 13.05 -16.96 4.03
C SER A 424 12.29 -16.49 5.25
N ASP A 425 11.55 -15.39 5.15
CA ASP A 425 10.59 -14.92 6.14
C ASP A 425 9.14 -14.78 5.64
N SER A 426 8.92 -15.03 4.35
CA SER A 426 7.61 -15.21 3.73
C SER A 426 6.78 -13.94 3.63
N ASP A 427 7.41 -12.81 3.35
CA ASP A 427 6.75 -11.52 3.22
C ASP A 427 6.36 -11.18 1.77
N PHE A 428 6.61 -12.07 0.81
CA PHE A 428 6.42 -11.88 -0.65
C PHE A 428 7.49 -11.05 -1.35
N ILE A 429 8.53 -10.64 -0.63
CA ILE A 429 9.82 -10.24 -1.15
C ILE A 429 10.72 -11.47 -1.02
N ASP A 430 11.27 -11.95 -2.14
CA ASP A 430 12.27 -13.00 -2.03
C ASP A 430 13.57 -12.52 -1.35
N ASP A 431 14.34 -13.40 -0.69
CA ASP A 431 15.59 -13.09 0.04
C ASP A 431 16.55 -12.18 -0.73
N LEU A 432 16.54 -12.31 -2.06
CA LEU A 432 17.33 -11.45 -2.93
C LEU A 432 16.76 -10.04 -3.02
N THR A 433 15.45 -9.95 -3.25
CA THR A 433 14.72 -8.70 -3.25
C THR A 433 14.82 -8.04 -1.85
N GLU A 434 14.86 -8.82 -0.77
CA GLU A 434 15.06 -8.31 0.60
C GLU A 434 16.47 -7.74 0.79
N SER A 435 17.51 -8.42 0.28
CA SER A 435 18.86 -7.86 0.25
C SER A 435 18.98 -6.57 -0.58
N PHE A 436 18.11 -6.34 -1.57
CA PHE A 436 18.09 -5.12 -2.38
C PHE A 436 17.56 -3.93 -1.59
N TYR A 437 16.47 -4.14 -0.85
CA TYR A 437 15.90 -3.15 0.05
C TYR A 437 16.64 -3.06 1.39
N ASN A 438 17.69 -3.89 1.57
CA ASN A 438 18.52 -3.99 2.77
C ASN A 438 17.69 -4.43 4.00
N THR A 439 16.55 -5.05 3.73
CA THR A 439 15.70 -5.73 4.70
C THR A 439 16.36 -7.04 5.10
N ASN A 440 15.85 -7.69 6.14
CA ASN A 440 16.42 -8.86 6.78
C ASN A 440 15.66 -10.09 6.31
N PRO A 441 16.25 -10.97 5.48
CA PRO A 441 15.59 -12.13 4.88
C PRO A 441 14.97 -13.17 5.82
N HIS A 442 15.08 -12.98 7.12
CA HIS A 442 14.57 -13.88 8.14
C HIS A 442 13.60 -13.19 9.09
N ASN A 443 13.13 -12.01 8.72
CA ASN A 443 12.27 -11.15 9.49
C ASN A 443 11.49 -10.21 8.56
N ASN A 444 10.26 -10.62 8.27
CA ASN A 444 9.29 -9.99 7.37
C ASN A 444 8.83 -8.56 7.74
N ASP A 445 9.49 -7.93 8.71
CA ASP A 445 9.23 -6.61 9.30
C ASP A 445 10.58 -6.14 9.88
N SER A 446 11.42 -5.63 8.99
CA SER A 446 12.87 -5.54 9.17
C SER A 446 13.33 -4.50 10.17
N ASP A 447 12.55 -3.45 10.35
CA ASP A 447 12.74 -2.42 11.38
C ASP A 447 11.83 -2.59 12.60
N SER A 448 10.91 -3.57 12.57
CA SER A 448 10.07 -4.00 13.68
C SER A 448 9.01 -2.97 14.11
N ASP A 449 8.48 -2.24 13.14
CA ASP A 449 7.49 -1.19 13.31
C ASP A 449 6.03 -1.70 13.21
N GLN A 450 5.85 -2.97 12.80
CA GLN A 450 4.61 -3.72 12.53
C GLN A 450 4.04 -3.57 11.11
N LEU A 451 4.80 -3.01 10.17
CA LEU A 451 4.54 -3.03 8.74
C LEU A 451 5.47 -4.08 8.10
N GLU A 452 4.95 -4.83 7.11
CA GLU A 452 5.75 -5.86 6.45
C GLU A 452 6.56 -5.23 5.30
N ASP A 453 7.80 -5.66 5.09
CA ASP A 453 8.72 -5.02 4.13
C ASP A 453 8.10 -4.93 2.72
N TRP A 454 7.39 -5.98 2.28
CA TRP A 454 6.61 -5.96 1.04
C TRP A 454 5.59 -4.84 0.95
N SER A 455 4.85 -4.61 2.03
CA SER A 455 3.81 -3.58 2.10
C SER A 455 4.42 -2.19 2.02
N GLU A 456 5.53 -1.99 2.69
CA GLU A 456 6.28 -0.74 2.67
C GLU A 456 6.77 -0.41 1.26
N ILE A 457 7.33 -1.39 0.57
CA ILE A 457 7.88 -1.20 -0.77
C ILE A 457 6.80 -1.02 -1.83
N ASN A 458 5.77 -1.87 -1.83
CA ASN A 458 4.84 -1.98 -2.95
C ASN A 458 3.54 -1.21 -2.76
N LEU A 459 3.14 -0.92 -1.51
CA LEU A 459 1.86 -0.29 -1.22
C LEU A 459 2.02 1.12 -0.63
N TYR A 460 2.84 1.27 0.41
CA TYR A 460 2.94 2.51 1.19
C TYR A 460 4.13 3.39 0.77
N GLN A 461 5.08 2.84 0.02
CA GLN A 461 6.31 3.51 -0.45
C GLN A 461 7.18 4.05 0.70
N THR A 462 7.10 3.45 1.88
CA THR A 462 7.94 3.73 3.06
C THR A 462 9.28 3.00 2.99
N ASN A 463 10.19 3.28 3.93
CA ASN A 463 11.52 2.73 3.98
C ASN A 463 11.59 1.53 4.95
N PRO A 464 11.66 0.28 4.46
CA PRO A 464 11.49 -0.95 5.26
C PRO A 464 12.65 -1.31 6.19
N ILE A 465 13.53 -0.36 6.48
CA ILE A 465 14.67 -0.53 7.39
C ILE A 465 14.78 0.63 8.37
N ASP A 466 13.75 1.46 8.43
CA ASP A 466 13.69 2.71 9.15
C ASP A 466 12.27 2.84 9.68
N ASP A 467 12.11 2.58 10.97
CA ASP A 467 10.82 2.44 11.64
C ASP A 467 9.99 3.74 11.70
N ASP A 468 10.49 4.83 11.11
CA ASP A 468 9.98 6.21 11.10
C ASP A 468 10.53 6.91 9.83
N THR A 469 9.88 6.69 8.68
CA THR A 469 10.39 7.06 7.35
C THR A 469 10.57 8.56 7.15
N ASP A 470 9.73 9.38 7.78
CA ASP A 470 9.76 10.84 7.64
C ASP A 470 10.37 11.59 8.84
N ASP A 471 10.92 10.84 9.81
CA ASP A 471 11.61 11.32 11.01
C ASP A 471 10.71 12.20 11.94
N ASP A 472 9.40 11.96 11.98
CA ASP A 472 8.44 12.74 12.79
C ASP A 472 8.26 12.22 14.23
N SER A 473 8.82 11.04 14.56
CA SER A 473 8.69 10.31 15.83
C SER A 473 7.44 9.44 16.01
N LEU A 474 6.61 9.26 14.98
CA LEU A 474 5.70 8.12 14.84
C LEU A 474 6.41 6.98 14.14
N LEU A 475 5.75 5.81 14.16
CA LEU A 475 6.25 4.65 13.43
C LEU A 475 5.37 4.44 12.21
N ASP A 476 5.93 4.08 11.05
CA ASP A 476 5.15 3.96 9.81
C ASP A 476 3.98 2.97 9.96
N GLY A 477 4.23 1.84 10.62
CA GLY A 477 3.23 0.84 10.97
C GLY A 477 2.18 1.37 11.95
N PHE A 478 2.53 2.26 12.88
CA PHE A 478 1.55 2.93 13.74
C PHE A 478 0.67 3.89 12.94
N GLU A 479 1.27 4.61 12.00
CA GLU A 479 0.58 5.56 11.14
C GLU A 479 -0.46 4.89 10.27
N ILE A 480 -0.07 3.85 9.54
CA ILE A 480 -0.97 3.11 8.67
C ILE A 480 -2.05 2.35 9.45
N LEU A 481 -1.69 1.70 10.57
CA LEU A 481 -2.61 0.78 11.27
C LEU A 481 -3.48 1.47 12.32
N THR A 482 -3.06 2.62 12.84
CA THR A 482 -3.71 3.27 13.99
C THR A 482 -4.15 4.71 13.73
N SER A 483 -3.26 5.61 13.34
CA SER A 483 -3.61 7.04 13.15
C SER A 483 -4.15 7.37 11.77
N LEU A 484 -4.01 6.46 10.79
CA LEU A 484 -4.42 6.64 9.39
C LEU A 484 -3.76 7.83 8.69
N THR A 485 -2.57 8.23 9.14
CA THR A 485 -1.75 9.31 8.59
C THR A 485 -0.84 8.80 7.46
N ASN A 486 -0.13 9.71 6.78
CA ASN A 486 0.77 9.38 5.69
C ASN A 486 2.23 9.27 6.18
N PRO A 487 2.79 8.05 6.28
CA PRO A 487 4.12 7.80 6.86
C PRO A 487 5.32 8.31 6.03
N ASN A 488 5.06 9.04 4.94
CA ASN A 488 6.09 9.69 4.14
C ASN A 488 6.05 11.23 4.30
N GLN A 489 5.23 11.72 5.22
CA GLN A 489 4.92 13.11 5.42
C GLN A 489 4.75 13.39 6.90
N SER A 490 5.77 14.03 7.49
CA SER A 490 5.82 14.41 8.90
C SER A 490 4.73 15.39 9.36
N ASP A 491 3.75 15.68 8.52
CA ASP A 491 2.67 16.67 8.63
C ASP A 491 1.70 16.31 7.48
N THR A 492 0.75 15.43 7.78
CA THR A 492 -0.12 14.76 6.81
C THR A 492 -1.13 15.71 6.18
N ASP A 493 -1.65 16.66 6.94
CA ASP A 493 -2.69 17.59 6.51
C ASP A 493 -2.19 19.02 6.18
N PHE A 494 -0.91 19.29 6.43
CA PHE A 494 -0.16 20.50 6.11
C PHE A 494 -0.56 21.74 6.92
N ASP A 495 -0.94 21.55 8.17
CA ASP A 495 -1.35 22.61 9.09
C ASP A 495 -0.15 23.26 9.81
N GLY A 496 0.99 22.56 9.88
CA GLY A 496 2.24 22.99 10.48
C GLY A 496 2.60 22.35 11.82
N LEU A 497 1.77 21.43 12.35
CA LEU A 497 2.12 20.45 13.38
C LEU A 497 2.56 19.15 12.71
N SER A 498 3.40 18.37 13.40
CA SER A 498 3.64 16.99 12.94
C SER A 498 2.59 16.05 13.50
N ASP A 499 2.29 14.97 12.78
CA ASP A 499 1.33 13.96 13.20
C ASP A 499 1.63 13.45 14.62
N SER A 500 2.93 13.29 14.95
CA SER A 500 3.38 12.91 16.29
C SER A 500 3.05 13.92 17.40
N GLU A 501 3.07 15.22 17.08
CA GLU A 501 2.77 16.33 17.99
C GLU A 501 1.27 16.39 18.32
N GLU A 502 0.43 16.00 17.37
CA GLU A 502 -1.03 16.01 17.49
C GLU A 502 -1.58 14.79 18.24
N ILE A 503 -0.98 13.61 18.01
CA ILE A 503 -1.40 12.35 18.64
C ILE A 503 -0.85 12.22 20.07
N THR A 504 0.30 12.81 20.34
CA THR A 504 0.85 12.90 21.70
C THR A 504 0.31 14.16 22.38
N LEU A 505 0.34 14.24 23.71
CA LEU A 505 0.20 15.57 24.36
C LEU A 505 1.41 16.40 23.92
N GLY A 506 1.23 17.16 22.83
CA GLY A 506 2.24 17.88 22.07
C GLY A 506 2.93 18.97 22.86
N ILE A 507 3.70 19.81 22.16
CA ILE A 507 4.41 20.95 22.79
C ILE A 507 3.41 22.01 23.29
N ASP A 508 2.26 22.09 22.64
CA ASP A 508 1.12 22.96 22.90
C ASP A 508 0.24 22.46 24.06
N GLY A 509 0.18 21.14 24.27
CA GLY A 509 -0.59 20.49 25.33
C GLY A 509 -2.00 20.06 24.93
N TYR A 510 -2.33 20.10 23.64
CA TYR A 510 -3.61 19.67 23.07
C TYR A 510 -3.47 18.32 22.35
N PHE A 511 -4.60 17.76 21.93
CA PHE A 511 -4.67 16.61 21.02
C PHE A 511 -5.59 17.02 19.88
N THR A 512 -5.11 16.89 18.65
CA THR A 512 -5.83 17.24 17.41
C THR A 512 -5.91 16.02 16.49
N ASP A 513 -6.67 16.10 15.39
CA ASP A 513 -6.74 15.03 14.40
C ASP A 513 -5.72 15.29 13.27
N PRO A 514 -4.64 14.50 13.14
CA PRO A 514 -3.56 14.75 12.17
C PRO A 514 -3.95 14.53 10.69
N ASN A 515 -5.23 14.32 10.43
CA ASN A 515 -5.80 14.25 9.08
C ASN A 515 -6.79 15.38 8.81
N ASP A 516 -6.96 16.30 9.76
CA ASP A 516 -7.89 17.40 9.73
C ASP A 516 -7.17 18.69 10.16
N PRO A 517 -6.77 19.55 9.21
CA PRO A 517 -5.86 20.66 9.48
C PRO A 517 -6.50 21.82 10.27
N ASP A 518 -7.74 21.63 10.74
CA ASP A 518 -8.63 22.60 11.38
C ASP A 518 -9.64 21.81 12.24
N SER A 519 -9.22 21.44 13.46
CA SER A 519 -9.90 20.47 14.33
C SER A 519 -11.27 20.94 14.84
N ASP A 520 -11.54 22.24 14.87
CA ASP A 520 -12.80 22.82 15.34
C ASP A 520 -13.62 23.57 14.26
N ASP A 521 -13.13 23.55 13.01
CA ASP A 521 -13.76 24.10 11.80
C ASP A 521 -13.89 25.66 11.79
N ASP A 522 -13.03 26.41 12.50
CA ASP A 522 -13.06 27.88 12.58
C ASP A 522 -12.26 28.59 11.44
N ASN A 523 -11.57 27.81 10.61
CA ASN A 523 -10.69 28.22 9.51
C ASN A 523 -9.35 28.87 9.94
N LEU A 524 -8.99 28.80 11.22
CA LEU A 524 -7.60 28.81 11.70
C LEU A 524 -7.09 27.37 11.62
N LEU A 525 -5.79 27.21 11.39
CA LEU A 525 -5.20 25.87 11.32
C LEU A 525 -4.58 25.54 12.68
N ASP A 526 -4.65 24.31 13.16
CA ASP A 526 -4.19 23.93 14.50
C ASP A 526 -2.72 24.34 14.75
N GLY A 527 -1.86 24.21 13.74
CA GLY A 527 -0.48 24.69 13.78
C GLY A 527 -0.32 26.21 13.89
N LEU A 528 -1.26 27.00 13.35
CA LEU A 528 -1.31 28.44 13.58
C LEU A 528 -1.83 28.76 14.98
N GLU A 529 -2.78 27.99 15.49
CA GLU A 529 -3.33 28.14 16.83
C GLU A 529 -2.28 27.96 17.90
N TYR A 530 -1.43 26.94 17.75
CA TYR A 530 -0.25 26.78 18.60
C TYR A 530 0.63 28.03 18.61
N THR A 531 0.84 28.69 17.47
CA THR A 531 1.65 29.93 17.41
C THR A 531 0.96 31.14 18.06
N ASN A 532 -0.38 31.17 18.03
CA ASN A 532 -1.19 32.21 18.65
C ASN A 532 -1.50 31.92 20.14
N ASN A 533 -1.25 30.69 20.60
CA ASN A 533 -1.64 30.13 21.91
C ASN A 533 -3.15 30.06 22.12
N THR A 534 -3.91 29.74 21.08
CA THR A 534 -5.34 29.39 21.17
C THR A 534 -5.51 27.87 21.39
N ASP A 535 -6.74 27.43 21.70
CA ASP A 535 -7.09 26.02 21.91
C ASP A 535 -7.66 25.43 20.60
N PRO A 536 -6.92 24.55 19.89
CA PRO A 536 -7.32 24.02 18.58
C PRO A 536 -8.52 23.07 18.61
N ASN A 537 -9.22 22.96 19.74
CA ASN A 537 -10.44 22.19 19.87
C ASN A 537 -11.62 23.07 20.31
N ASP A 538 -11.44 24.39 20.34
CA ASP A 538 -12.42 25.37 20.78
C ASP A 538 -12.31 26.64 19.92
N ALA A 539 -13.18 26.72 18.91
CA ALA A 539 -13.21 27.78 17.91
C ALA A 539 -13.25 29.22 18.47
N ASP A 540 -13.55 29.38 19.76
CA ASP A 540 -13.62 30.63 20.51
C ASP A 540 -12.94 30.42 21.88
N SER A 541 -11.61 30.59 21.89
CA SER A 541 -10.74 30.18 23.00
C SER A 541 -11.02 30.92 24.32
N ASP A 542 -11.51 32.15 24.26
CA ASP A 542 -11.83 32.96 25.43
C ASP A 542 -13.33 33.16 25.70
N ASN A 543 -14.17 32.58 24.83
CA ASN A 543 -15.62 32.45 24.95
C ASN A 543 -16.36 33.80 24.90
N ASP A 544 -15.89 34.70 24.03
CA ASP A 544 -16.45 36.05 23.85
C ASP A 544 -17.46 36.13 22.69
N GLY A 545 -17.42 35.14 21.78
CA GLY A 545 -18.31 34.99 20.64
C GLY A 545 -17.72 35.35 19.29
N LEU A 546 -16.48 35.84 19.23
CA LEU A 546 -15.65 35.83 18.03
C LEU A 546 -14.89 34.51 17.93
N ASP A 547 -14.75 34.00 16.72
CA ASP A 547 -13.95 32.80 16.48
C ASP A 547 -12.46 33.20 16.37
N ASP A 548 -11.53 32.36 16.84
CA ASP A 548 -10.10 32.68 16.97
C ASP A 548 -9.47 33.15 15.65
N ASN A 549 -9.88 32.56 14.51
CA ASN A 549 -9.46 32.99 13.19
C ASN A 549 -9.85 34.45 12.86
N GLU A 550 -11.05 34.88 13.26
CA GLU A 550 -11.54 36.24 13.01
C GLU A 550 -10.70 37.27 13.77
N GLU A 551 -10.17 36.89 14.93
CA GLU A 551 -9.38 37.76 15.79
C GLU A 551 -7.91 37.86 15.38
N VAL A 552 -7.32 36.78 14.87
CA VAL A 552 -5.91 36.78 14.41
C VAL A 552 -5.75 37.24 12.96
N THR A 553 -6.82 37.24 12.18
CA THR A 553 -6.84 37.75 10.81
C THR A 553 -7.63 39.05 10.71
N LEU A 554 -7.42 39.81 9.62
CA LEU A 554 -8.19 41.04 9.43
C LEU A 554 -9.63 40.66 9.02
N GLY A 555 -10.54 40.62 10.00
CA GLY A 555 -11.94 40.28 9.86
C GLY A 555 -12.74 41.22 8.95
N ALA A 556 -14.03 40.92 8.78
CA ALA A 556 -14.94 41.73 7.97
C ALA A 556 -15.25 43.11 8.60
N ASP A 557 -15.12 43.19 9.90
CA ASP A 557 -15.16 44.38 10.76
C ASP A 557 -13.92 45.28 10.60
N GLY A 558 -12.77 44.69 10.27
CA GLY A 558 -11.50 45.37 10.06
C GLY A 558 -10.62 45.47 11.31
N PHE A 559 -10.90 44.70 12.35
CA PHE A 559 -10.11 44.63 13.58
C PHE A 559 -9.29 43.33 13.63
N VAL A 560 -8.34 43.30 14.57
CA VAL A 560 -7.48 42.15 14.91
C VAL A 560 -7.28 42.25 16.42
N THR A 561 -8.01 41.43 17.17
CA THR A 561 -8.04 41.40 18.64
C THR A 561 -7.11 40.32 19.19
N ASN A 562 -7.13 40.09 20.50
CA ASN A 562 -6.34 39.05 21.12
C ASN A 562 -7.24 37.86 21.49
N PRO A 563 -7.10 36.69 20.81
CA PRO A 563 -7.99 35.54 20.93
C PRO A 563 -7.87 34.74 22.24
N ASN A 564 -7.37 35.37 23.28
CA ASN A 564 -7.14 34.79 24.58
C ASN A 564 -7.62 35.74 25.69
N LEU A 565 -8.22 36.85 25.30
CA LEU A 565 -8.77 37.89 26.13
C LEU A 565 -10.09 38.31 25.50
N ALA A 566 -11.18 37.84 26.10
CA ALA A 566 -12.55 38.26 25.80
C ALA A 566 -12.83 39.76 26.06
N ASP A 567 -11.80 40.60 26.12
CA ASP A 567 -11.79 42.05 26.40
C ASP A 567 -10.33 42.50 26.14
N THR A 568 -10.01 42.80 24.89
CA THR A 568 -8.64 43.01 24.42
C THR A 568 -8.00 44.26 25.02
N ASP A 569 -8.76 45.33 25.19
CA ASP A 569 -8.28 46.62 25.73
C ASP A 569 -8.54 46.80 27.24
N SER A 570 -9.23 45.83 27.85
CA SER A 570 -9.51 45.70 29.29
C SER A 570 -10.44 46.77 29.84
N ASP A 571 -11.44 47.17 29.07
CA ASP A 571 -12.39 48.23 29.42
C ASP A 571 -13.68 47.72 30.11
N GLY A 572 -13.98 46.43 29.95
CA GLY A 572 -15.13 45.74 30.53
C GLY A 572 -16.22 45.32 29.55
N LEU A 573 -16.09 45.62 28.25
CA LEU A 573 -16.84 45.02 27.15
C LEU A 573 -16.05 43.84 26.55
N ASP A 574 -16.76 42.92 25.92
CA ASP A 574 -16.12 41.85 25.15
C ASP A 574 -16.00 42.24 23.68
N ASP A 575 -14.99 41.71 22.99
CA ASP A 575 -14.63 42.19 21.66
C ASP A 575 -15.79 41.96 20.67
N GLN A 576 -16.56 40.86 20.85
CA GLN A 576 -17.78 40.61 20.08
C GLN A 576 -18.85 41.70 20.27
N GLU A 577 -19.13 42.16 21.50
CA GLU A 577 -20.11 43.22 21.79
C GLU A 577 -19.71 44.56 21.16
N GLU A 578 -18.42 44.79 20.94
CA GLU A 578 -17.93 46.04 20.35
C GLU A 578 -18.04 46.07 18.83
N VAL A 579 -17.82 44.93 18.17
CA VAL A 579 -17.87 44.81 16.70
C VAL A 579 -19.26 44.47 16.15
N THR A 580 -20.15 43.94 16.99
CA THR A 580 -21.58 43.75 16.67
C THR A 580 -22.43 44.75 17.43
N LEU A 581 -23.58 45.17 16.87
CA LEU A 581 -24.48 46.08 17.59
C LEU A 581 -24.92 45.45 18.92
N GLY A 582 -24.33 45.95 20.01
CA GLY A 582 -24.54 45.45 21.36
C GLY A 582 -25.95 45.67 21.91
N ASP A 583 -26.17 45.22 23.14
CA ASP A 583 -27.45 45.38 23.85
C ASP A 583 -27.79 46.87 24.10
N ASP A 584 -26.78 47.73 24.19
CA ASP A 584 -26.89 49.19 24.31
C ASP A 584 -27.15 49.89 22.96
N GLY A 585 -26.81 49.24 21.85
CA GLY A 585 -26.99 49.70 20.48
C GLY A 585 -25.82 50.51 19.92
N PHE A 586 -24.66 50.49 20.56
CA PHE A 586 -23.44 51.14 20.08
C PHE A 586 -22.47 50.12 19.46
N LEU A 587 -21.41 50.66 18.84
CA LEU A 587 -20.27 49.93 18.29
C LEU A 587 -19.03 50.72 18.67
N THR A 588 -18.05 50.10 19.29
CA THR A 588 -16.81 50.73 19.78
C THR A 588 -15.60 50.06 19.10
N ASP A 589 -14.39 50.58 19.33
CA ASP A 589 -13.17 49.99 18.78
C ASP A 589 -12.54 49.09 19.86
N PRO A 590 -12.51 47.75 19.68
CA PRO A 590 -12.05 46.82 20.71
C PRO A 590 -10.55 46.91 21.06
N LEU A 591 -9.85 47.87 20.46
CA LEU A 591 -8.46 48.19 20.72
C LEU A 591 -8.28 49.55 21.43
N ASP A 592 -9.38 50.22 21.78
CA ASP A 592 -9.42 51.57 22.32
C ASP A 592 -10.46 51.73 23.42
N ALA A 593 -10.01 51.51 24.66
CA ALA A 593 -10.82 51.49 25.87
C ALA A 593 -11.52 52.82 26.25
N ASP A 594 -11.52 53.83 25.40
CA ASP A 594 -12.09 55.16 25.65
C ASP A 594 -12.33 55.84 24.29
N SER A 595 -13.44 55.51 23.64
CA SER A 595 -13.76 55.84 22.24
C SER A 595 -13.79 57.35 21.96
N ASP A 596 -14.03 58.19 22.97
CA ASP A 596 -14.13 59.64 22.83
C ASP A 596 -13.08 60.46 23.62
N ASP A 597 -12.16 59.77 24.31
CA ASP A 597 -11.07 60.31 25.11
C ASP A 597 -11.53 61.20 26.30
N ASP A 598 -12.71 60.98 26.89
CA ASP A 598 -13.23 61.78 28.02
C ASP A 598 -12.69 61.34 29.41
N GLY A 599 -12.21 60.10 29.51
CA GLY A 599 -11.65 59.48 30.71
C GLY A 599 -12.53 58.43 31.38
N LEU A 600 -13.79 58.27 30.98
CA LEU A 600 -14.67 57.15 31.29
C LEU A 600 -14.54 56.16 30.14
N ASN A 601 -14.38 54.89 30.45
CA ASN A 601 -14.25 53.88 29.39
C ASN A 601 -15.60 53.37 28.93
N ASP A 602 -15.64 52.85 27.71
CA ASP A 602 -16.84 52.39 27.01
C ASP A 602 -17.61 51.34 27.85
N GLY A 603 -16.91 50.42 28.50
CA GLY A 603 -17.50 49.46 29.43
C GLY A 603 -18.17 50.10 30.66
N LEU A 604 -17.65 51.20 31.21
CA LEU A 604 -18.35 51.93 32.27
C LEU A 604 -19.51 52.74 31.70
N GLU A 605 -19.38 53.30 30.51
CA GLU A 605 -20.46 54.02 29.83
C GLU A 605 -21.65 53.09 29.58
N TYR A 606 -21.41 51.87 29.10
CA TYR A 606 -22.42 50.81 28.98
C TYR A 606 -23.18 50.59 30.30
N THR A 607 -22.46 50.51 31.43
CA THR A 607 -23.10 50.30 32.73
C THR A 607 -23.92 51.48 33.24
N HIS A 608 -23.56 52.71 32.84
CA HIS A 608 -24.28 53.94 33.18
C HIS A 608 -25.32 54.34 32.13
N GLY A 609 -25.30 53.72 30.94
CA GLY A 609 -26.16 54.02 29.80
C GLY A 609 -25.76 55.26 29.00
N ALA A 610 -24.52 55.73 29.17
CA ALA A 610 -23.92 56.84 28.42
C ALA A 610 -23.65 56.45 26.95
N ASP A 611 -23.41 57.44 26.08
CA ASP A 611 -23.06 57.25 24.67
C ASP A 611 -21.52 57.30 24.52
N PRO A 612 -20.85 56.18 24.22
CA PRO A 612 -19.38 56.09 24.16
C PRO A 612 -18.73 56.92 23.04
N HIS A 613 -19.52 57.60 22.21
CA HIS A 613 -19.03 58.51 21.16
C HIS A 613 -19.28 59.99 21.49
N ASP A 614 -19.71 60.30 22.72
CA ASP A 614 -20.08 61.65 23.16
C ASP A 614 -19.69 61.96 24.61
N SER A 615 -18.57 62.68 24.76
CA SER A 615 -17.91 63.04 26.04
C SER A 615 -18.72 63.84 27.06
N ASP A 616 -20.01 64.07 26.79
CA ASP A 616 -21.00 64.81 27.58
C ASP A 616 -22.36 64.33 27.07
N THR A 617 -22.73 63.08 27.40
CA THR A 617 -23.84 62.34 26.77
C THR A 617 -25.16 63.12 26.82
N ASP A 618 -25.38 63.84 27.90
CA ASP A 618 -26.62 64.56 28.10
C ASP A 618 -26.54 66.04 27.67
N ASP A 619 -25.39 66.60 27.29
CA ASP A 619 -25.08 67.99 26.94
C ASP A 619 -25.26 69.02 28.10
N ASP A 620 -24.94 68.70 29.35
CA ASP A 620 -25.01 69.63 30.49
C ASP A 620 -23.73 70.45 30.72
N GLY A 621 -22.59 69.93 30.24
CA GLY A 621 -21.27 70.56 30.29
C GLY A 621 -20.29 69.97 31.30
N LEU A 622 -20.65 68.94 32.05
CA LEU A 622 -19.71 67.98 32.65
C LEU A 622 -19.41 66.87 31.65
N THR A 623 -18.26 66.22 31.78
CA THR A 623 -18.00 64.98 31.02
C THR A 623 -18.49 63.78 31.81
N ASP A 624 -18.70 62.65 31.14
CA ASP A 624 -19.31 61.47 31.75
C ASP A 624 -18.40 60.92 32.88
N ASP A 625 -17.06 60.96 32.73
CA ASP A 625 -16.10 60.67 33.82
C ASP A 625 -16.24 61.63 35.03
N GLU A 626 -16.42 62.92 34.76
CA GLU A 626 -16.59 63.92 35.81
C GLU A 626 -17.86 63.61 36.62
N GLU A 627 -18.93 63.23 35.93
CA GLU A 627 -20.21 62.87 36.53
C GLU A 627 -20.14 61.60 37.37
N VAL A 628 -19.58 60.51 36.82
CA VAL A 628 -19.37 59.27 37.58
C VAL A 628 -18.47 59.50 38.81
N THR A 629 -17.43 60.34 38.67
CA THR A 629 -16.55 60.73 39.78
C THR A 629 -17.27 61.53 40.87
N LEU A 630 -18.24 62.37 40.48
CA LEU A 630 -19.08 63.15 41.39
C LEU A 630 -20.26 62.34 41.95
N GLY A 631 -20.59 61.22 41.31
CA GLY A 631 -21.73 60.35 41.62
C GLY A 631 -23.06 60.85 41.07
N THR A 632 -23.06 61.71 40.04
CA THR A 632 -24.23 62.12 39.25
C THR A 632 -24.52 61.08 38.15
N ASP A 633 -25.64 61.21 37.43
CA ASP A 633 -26.13 60.30 36.39
C ASP A 633 -25.80 60.86 34.99
N PRO A 634 -24.87 60.24 34.23
CA PRO A 634 -24.39 60.76 32.94
C PRO A 634 -25.45 61.00 31.86
N ILE A 635 -26.65 60.43 32.03
CA ILE A 635 -27.76 60.58 31.07
C ILE A 635 -28.86 61.53 31.54
N ASP A 636 -28.67 62.20 32.68
CA ASP A 636 -29.67 63.09 33.28
C ASP A 636 -29.04 64.37 33.82
N LYS A 637 -29.22 65.47 33.06
CA LYS A 637 -28.68 66.80 33.35
C LYS A 637 -28.93 67.31 34.76
N ASP A 638 -29.87 66.73 35.50
CA ASP A 638 -30.36 67.13 36.82
C ASP A 638 -30.58 65.87 37.69
N SER A 639 -29.47 65.28 38.15
CA SER A 639 -29.45 63.98 38.85
C SER A 639 -30.36 63.87 40.07
N ASP A 640 -30.55 64.97 40.80
CA ASP A 640 -31.41 65.01 41.99
C ASP A 640 -32.84 65.53 41.73
N GLY A 641 -33.09 66.03 40.52
CA GLY A 641 -34.38 66.46 40.00
C GLY A 641 -34.90 67.77 40.58
N ASP A 642 -34.02 68.67 41.03
CA ASP A 642 -34.37 69.92 41.70
C ASP A 642 -34.59 71.12 40.74
N GLY A 643 -34.17 70.96 39.48
CA GLY A 643 -34.34 71.90 38.38
C GLY A 643 -33.12 72.76 38.04
N PHE A 644 -31.95 72.49 38.62
CA PHE A 644 -30.65 72.99 38.17
C PHE A 644 -29.85 71.87 37.52
N THR A 645 -28.86 72.21 36.68
CA THR A 645 -28.04 71.18 36.05
C THR A 645 -26.80 70.88 36.88
N ASP A 646 -26.30 69.65 36.81
CA ASP A 646 -25.17 69.18 37.61
C ASP A 646 -23.91 70.05 37.39
N PHE A 647 -23.60 70.41 36.13
CA PHE A 647 -22.54 71.37 35.80
C PHE A 647 -22.69 72.72 36.51
N LEU A 648 -23.91 73.24 36.59
CA LEU A 648 -24.18 74.53 37.20
C LEU A 648 -23.96 74.49 38.71
N GLU A 649 -24.30 73.37 39.33
CA GLU A 649 -24.10 73.13 40.76
C GLU A 649 -22.62 73.01 41.09
N VAL A 650 -21.88 72.18 40.35
CA VAL A 650 -20.43 72.02 40.50
C VAL A 650 -19.70 73.34 40.30
N SER A 651 -20.07 74.11 39.27
CA SER A 651 -19.42 75.39 38.95
C SER A 651 -19.73 76.51 39.97
N GLU A 652 -20.87 76.45 40.65
CA GLU A 652 -21.25 77.36 41.75
C GLU A 652 -20.88 76.81 43.15
N GLY A 653 -20.44 75.55 43.24
CA GLY A 653 -19.95 74.88 44.43
C GLY A 653 -21.02 74.33 45.37
N THR A 654 -22.17 73.91 44.82
CA THR A 654 -23.23 73.14 45.52
C THR A 654 -23.12 71.64 45.25
N ASP A 655 -23.86 70.82 46.02
CA ASP A 655 -23.85 69.35 45.92
C ASP A 655 -24.94 68.86 44.93
N PRO A 656 -24.57 68.37 43.72
CA PRO A 656 -25.53 67.97 42.68
C PRO A 656 -26.35 66.71 43.01
N ASN A 657 -26.09 66.07 44.15
CA ASN A 657 -26.79 64.88 44.62
C ASN A 657 -27.75 65.15 45.80
N ASP A 658 -27.94 66.42 46.20
CA ASP A 658 -28.86 66.81 47.28
C ASP A 658 -29.87 67.84 46.81
N GLN A 659 -31.11 67.37 46.54
CA GLN A 659 -32.29 68.15 46.09
C GLN A 659 -32.66 69.40 46.92
N ASN A 660 -31.91 69.68 47.99
CA ASN A 660 -32.06 70.81 48.89
C ASN A 660 -30.91 71.82 48.82
N ASP A 661 -29.88 71.65 47.99
CA ASP A 661 -28.67 72.50 47.92
C ASP A 661 -28.54 73.35 46.64
N PHE A 662 -29.45 74.30 46.42
CA PHE A 662 -29.51 75.05 45.15
C PHE A 662 -28.36 76.07 44.88
N PRO A 663 -27.92 76.21 43.61
CA PRO A 663 -27.02 77.27 43.17
C PRO A 663 -27.67 78.66 43.18
N ASN A 664 -26.86 79.72 43.31
CA ASN A 664 -27.36 81.10 43.36
C ASN A 664 -27.62 81.68 41.95
N VAL A 665 -28.57 81.11 41.22
CA VAL A 665 -28.89 81.56 39.85
C VAL A 665 -29.62 82.90 39.84
N THR A 666 -29.03 83.90 39.19
CA THR A 666 -29.61 85.24 39.06
C THR A 666 -30.35 85.39 37.72
N VAL A 667 -31.64 85.03 37.69
CA VAL A 667 -32.48 85.23 36.48
C VAL A 667 -32.68 86.73 36.20
N THR A 668 -32.26 87.20 35.03
CA THR A 668 -32.48 88.58 34.56
C THR A 668 -33.55 88.64 33.47
N GLU A 669 -34.82 88.80 33.87
CA GLU A 669 -35.90 89.10 32.91
C GLU A 669 -35.96 90.60 32.57
N THR A 670 -36.06 90.91 31.27
CA THR A 670 -36.26 92.28 30.79
C THR A 670 -37.74 92.60 30.63
N ILE A 671 -38.34 93.32 31.57
CA ILE A 671 -39.74 93.78 31.47
C ILE A 671 -39.80 95.08 30.65
N THR A 672 -40.40 95.00 29.46
CA THR A 672 -40.67 96.19 28.63
C THR A 672 -42.03 96.77 28.99
N ILE A 673 -42.07 98.03 29.45
CA ILE A 673 -43.33 98.72 29.81
C ILE A 673 -43.68 99.75 28.72
N GLU A 674 -44.85 99.59 28.11
CA GLU A 674 -45.35 100.53 27.09
C GLU A 674 -45.55 101.95 27.62
N ALA A 675 -45.26 102.94 26.76
CA ALA A 675 -45.34 104.35 27.08
C ALA A 675 -46.76 104.77 27.50
N GLY A 676 -46.88 105.36 28.69
CA GLY A 676 -48.16 105.83 29.27
C GLY A 676 -48.64 105.01 30.47
N VAL A 677 -47.93 103.94 30.80
CA VAL A 677 -48.12 103.14 32.02
C VAL A 677 -47.09 103.57 33.08
N ASN A 678 -47.56 104.07 34.23
CA ASN A 678 -46.70 104.28 35.40
C ASN A 678 -46.68 102.99 36.22
N LEU A 679 -45.51 102.34 36.28
CA LEU A 679 -45.25 101.27 37.23
C LEU A 679 -45.14 101.88 38.63
N ILE A 680 -45.95 101.41 39.58
CA ILE A 680 -45.96 101.95 40.96
C ILE A 680 -45.36 100.96 41.95
N GLY A 681 -45.15 99.71 41.55
CA GLY A 681 -44.45 98.70 42.30
C GLY A 681 -44.27 97.44 41.45
N LEU A 682 -43.11 96.81 41.58
CA LEU A 682 -42.81 95.47 41.09
C LEU A 682 -42.71 94.59 42.33
N LEU A 683 -43.56 93.57 42.43
CA LEU A 683 -43.45 92.56 43.47
C LEU A 683 -43.01 91.27 42.77
N ILE A 684 -41.78 90.85 43.06
CA ILE A 684 -41.26 89.54 42.64
C ILE A 684 -41.51 88.61 43.82
N LEU A 685 -42.31 87.58 43.60
CA LEU A 685 -42.48 86.49 44.56
C LEU A 685 -41.64 85.33 44.03
N SER A 686 -40.54 85.02 44.70
CA SER A 686 -39.77 83.80 44.44
C SER A 686 -40.28 82.68 45.34
N GLY A 687 -40.64 81.58 44.69
CA GLY A 687 -40.94 80.27 45.27
C GLY A 687 -40.57 79.23 44.21
N SER A 688 -40.03 78.10 44.65
CA SER A 688 -39.20 77.09 43.97
C SER A 688 -39.81 76.37 42.77
N SER A 689 -40.54 77.07 41.89
CA SER A 689 -41.00 76.54 40.59
C SER A 689 -41.72 77.58 39.71
N LEU A 690 -42.03 78.79 40.17
CA LEU A 690 -42.77 79.80 39.38
C LEU A 690 -42.48 81.25 39.81
N ILE A 691 -41.86 82.05 38.95
CA ILE A 691 -41.75 83.51 39.13
C ILE A 691 -43.10 84.15 38.73
N SER A 692 -43.87 84.58 39.73
CA SER A 692 -45.12 85.32 39.50
C SER A 692 -44.88 86.82 39.51
N ILE A 693 -44.91 87.47 38.33
CA ILE A 693 -44.79 88.92 38.20
C ILE A 693 -46.17 89.58 38.30
N MET A 694 -46.45 90.23 39.44
CA MET A 694 -47.68 91.01 39.60
C MET A 694 -47.45 92.49 39.26
N LEU A 695 -47.83 92.89 38.04
CA LEU A 695 -47.79 94.28 37.60
C LEU A 695 -48.96 95.09 38.19
N VAL A 696 -48.68 95.96 39.17
CA VAL A 696 -49.67 96.90 39.70
C VAL A 696 -49.72 98.15 38.83
N VAL A 697 -50.72 98.20 37.94
CA VAL A 697 -50.88 99.29 36.99
C VAL A 697 -52.08 100.17 37.33
N ARG A 698 -51.89 101.48 37.46
CA ARG A 698 -52.99 102.45 37.68
C ARG A 698 -53.44 103.08 36.37
N ARG A 699 -54.58 102.64 35.81
CA ARG A 699 -55.16 103.24 34.60
C ARG A 699 -55.96 104.52 34.94
N ARG A 700 -55.57 105.66 34.34
CA ARG A 700 -56.22 106.96 34.56
C ARG A 700 -57.53 107.05 33.73
N ARG A 701 -58.70 107.03 34.37
CA ARG A 701 -60.02 107.18 33.71
C ARG A 701 -60.27 108.66 33.32
N LYS A 702 -60.15 109.01 32.03
CA LYS A 702 -60.77 110.20 31.40
C LYS A 702 -62.03 109.70 30.65
N GLY A 703 -63.20 110.33 30.63
CA GLY A 703 -63.69 111.59 31.18
C GLY A 703 -65.20 111.70 30.92
N LYS A 704 -65.81 112.85 31.26
CA LYS A 704 -67.07 113.34 30.66
C LYS A 704 -67.06 114.88 30.68
N THR A 705 -66.49 115.48 29.64
CA THR A 705 -67.19 116.30 28.64
C THR A 705 -66.28 116.47 27.45
#